data_AF-A0AAD7SIF4-F1
#
_entry.id   AF-A0AAD7SIF4-F1
#
_cell.length_a   1.000
_cell.length_b   1.000
_cell.length_c   1.000
_cell.angle_alpha   90.00
_cell.angle_beta   90.00
_cell.angle_gamma   90.00
#
_symmetry.space_group_name_H-M   'P 1'
#
loop_
_entity.id
_entity.type
_entity.pdbx_description
1 polymer ?
#
loop_
_entity_poly.entity_id
_entity_poly.type
_entity_poly.pdbx_seq_one_letter_code
_entity_poly.pdbx_strand_id
1 'polypeptide(L)'
;MGVLVCYCSLGGRIDHGHHDGIAKLALTEAVMFDRAVQRASQLTSESDTLTVVTADHSHVFTFGGNTPRGNPIFGLAPKKADDKMPFTSILYANGPGYMHVNGTRGNITSVDYLDEEYMQQAAVPLDSETHGGEDVAIYARGPMAHLFHGVKEQNYIAHVLAYASCLEPYTNCPPPQLLTCSAQRNTAQLLHLGAHISYSTAFGRVSWKPQQFAQNSMEEESPHFWNVKGRKALNTALNLKPNLHRAKNLVLLLGDGMGVSTVTATRILKGQMAGKPGEETVLAMETYPHLALSKTYNVDQQMPDSAGTATAYHCGVKANYGTVGLSAAARRYQCNTTFGNEVTSVLHRARMAGKSVGIVSTVRVQHASPAAAYAHSANRGWYSDSDLPDDAKQDGCRDIAYQLVHNTDINVILGGGRTYMLPRETPDPEYVTYTGDREDEANLITEWLKDKKNAKYVWNKADFDDVDEDDTDYLMGLFEPKDTRFELMRNTTTDPSLTEMVEKAIKILQKNLNGFYLFVEDEGRIDHGHHDGQAVLALTEAVEFDRAVEKAAELTSDLDTLSVVTADHSHVFTFGGYSVRGNPVLGLSRTIADDDKAFTTAMYANGPGFQIVNGSRPDVNATLSAHRDYLQQAAVPLNSETHGSEDVAIYAKGPMAHLFHGVQEQSYIAHVMAYAACLEPYTDCMLEPAPEPDHAMASLPSSLLLLPLSLLLSLLSLLSN
;
A
#
# COMPACT_ATOMS: atom_id res chain seq x y z
N MET A 1 -3.13 42.11 1.33
CA MET A 1 -2.83 40.76 1.85
C MET A 1 -1.42 40.44 1.43
N GLY A 2 -0.52 40.18 2.38
CA GLY A 2 0.81 39.71 2.05
C GLY A 2 0.73 38.20 1.83
N VAL A 3 0.87 37.74 0.58
CA VAL A 3 1.18 36.33 0.34
C VAL A 3 2.66 36.19 0.65
N LEU A 4 3.00 35.71 1.86
CA LEU A 4 4.36 35.32 2.17
C LEU A 4 4.55 33.88 1.68
N VAL A 5 4.94 33.72 0.42
CA VAL A 5 5.48 32.43 -0.04
C VAL A 5 6.91 32.34 0.51
N CYS A 6 7.06 31.80 1.71
CA CYS A 6 8.37 31.42 2.21
C CYS A 6 8.80 30.13 1.52
N TYR A 7 9.50 30.26 0.40
CA TYR A 7 10.25 29.17 -0.19
C TYR A 7 11.49 28.91 0.69
N CYS A 8 11.36 28.10 1.73
CA CYS A 8 12.50 27.57 2.46
C CYS A 8 13.14 26.44 1.66
N SER A 9 13.76 26.77 0.52
CA SER A 9 14.73 25.85 -0.07
C SER A 9 16.00 25.93 0.78
N LEU A 10 16.31 24.85 1.50
CA LEU A 10 17.63 24.64 2.11
C LEU A 10 18.68 24.38 1.02
N GLY A 11 18.78 25.23 0.00
CA GLY A 11 19.81 25.20 -1.05
C GLY A 11 20.10 23.83 -1.68
N GLY A 12 19.13 22.92 -1.72
CA GLY A 12 19.31 21.54 -2.21
C GLY A 12 20.15 20.62 -1.33
N ARG A 13 20.44 20.96 -0.06
CA ARG A 13 21.39 20.17 0.75
C ARG A 13 20.92 18.76 1.12
N ILE A 14 19.61 18.54 1.23
CA ILE A 14 19.04 17.19 1.40
C ILE A 14 19.37 16.35 0.15
N ASP A 15 19.06 16.90 -1.03
CA ASP A 15 19.31 16.30 -2.35
C ASP A 15 20.82 16.06 -2.60
N HIS A 16 21.69 17.04 -2.30
CA HIS A 16 23.15 16.86 -2.39
C HIS A 16 23.65 15.74 -1.47
N GLY A 17 23.15 15.67 -0.22
CA GLY A 17 23.53 14.60 0.71
C GLY A 17 23.15 13.22 0.17
N HIS A 18 22.00 13.09 -0.51
CA HIS A 18 21.65 11.83 -1.17
C HIS A 18 22.52 11.56 -2.41
N HIS A 19 22.76 12.55 -3.27
CA HIS A 19 23.63 12.43 -4.44
C HIS A 19 25.06 11.98 -4.09
N ASP A 20 25.61 12.52 -3.01
CA ASP A 20 26.92 12.13 -2.48
C ASP A 20 26.89 10.72 -1.82
N GLY A 21 25.71 10.12 -1.65
CA GLY A 21 25.52 8.85 -0.97
C GLY A 21 25.71 8.94 0.56
N ILE A 22 25.57 10.13 1.16
CA ILE A 22 25.81 10.42 2.58
C ILE A 22 24.48 10.71 3.29
N ALA A 23 23.78 9.64 3.68
CA ALA A 23 22.49 9.67 4.37
C ALA A 23 22.52 10.49 5.67
N LYS A 24 23.64 10.51 6.39
CA LYS A 24 23.77 11.30 7.63
C LYS A 24 23.63 12.79 7.36
N LEU A 25 24.20 13.29 6.26
CA LEU A 25 24.04 14.68 5.82
C LEU A 25 22.60 14.94 5.40
N ALA A 26 22.04 14.10 4.52
CA ALA A 26 20.68 14.24 4.02
C ALA A 26 19.62 14.27 5.14
N LEU A 27 19.66 13.28 6.05
CA LEU A 27 18.71 13.19 7.15
C LEU A 27 18.92 14.28 8.21
N THR A 28 20.16 14.74 8.44
CA THR A 28 20.41 15.87 9.34
C THR A 28 19.80 17.16 8.78
N GLU A 29 19.95 17.42 7.48
CA GLU A 29 19.31 18.56 6.82
C GLU A 29 17.78 18.42 6.78
N ALA A 30 17.23 17.22 6.65
CA ALA A 30 15.79 16.96 6.78
C ALA A 30 15.27 17.31 8.19
N VAL A 31 16.02 16.98 9.25
CA VAL A 31 15.69 17.42 10.63
C VAL A 31 15.76 18.94 10.77
N MET A 32 16.72 19.59 10.11
CA MET A 32 16.79 21.06 10.09
C MET A 32 15.62 21.68 9.30
N PHE A 33 15.16 21.02 8.24
CA PHE A 33 13.97 21.41 7.49
C PHE A 33 12.71 21.33 8.34
N ASP A 34 12.51 20.24 9.08
CA ASP A 34 11.39 20.10 10.03
C ASP A 34 11.39 21.21 11.08
N ARG A 35 12.56 21.54 11.67
CA ARG A 35 12.68 22.69 12.59
C ARG A 35 12.32 24.02 11.92
N ALA A 36 12.67 24.20 10.64
CA ALA A 36 12.29 25.39 9.88
C ALA A 36 10.77 25.44 9.64
N VAL A 37 10.13 24.32 9.29
CA VAL A 37 8.67 24.18 9.17
C VAL A 37 7.99 24.50 10.49
N GLN A 38 8.47 23.95 11.61
CA GLN A 38 7.97 24.26 12.95
C GLN A 38 8.11 25.75 13.27
N ARG A 39 9.24 26.36 12.91
CA ARG A 39 9.45 27.79 13.15
C ARG A 39 8.53 28.65 12.30
N ALA A 40 8.34 28.32 11.02
CA ALA A 40 7.38 28.99 10.16
C ALA A 40 5.96 28.86 10.74
N SER A 41 5.63 27.68 11.26
CA SER A 41 4.35 27.42 11.92
C SER A 41 4.09 28.33 13.13
N GLN A 42 5.09 28.60 13.95
CA GLN A 42 5.00 29.52 15.10
C GLN A 42 4.89 31.00 14.70
N LEU A 43 5.30 31.36 13.48
CA LEU A 43 5.33 32.74 12.98
C LEU A 43 4.09 33.09 12.13
N THR A 44 3.24 32.11 11.86
CA THR A 44 2.08 32.23 10.97
C THR A 44 0.80 31.83 11.71
N SER A 45 -0.35 32.32 11.27
CA SER A 45 -1.64 31.90 11.83
C SER A 45 -2.30 30.85 10.94
N GLU A 46 -2.76 29.75 11.53
CA GLU A 46 -3.52 28.73 10.79
C GLU A 46 -4.87 29.25 10.26
N SER A 47 -5.36 30.39 10.77
CA SER A 47 -6.60 31.02 10.29
C SER A 47 -6.45 31.73 8.94
N ASP A 48 -5.24 32.15 8.57
CA ASP A 48 -4.99 32.98 7.38
C ASP A 48 -3.82 32.52 6.50
N THR A 49 -3.08 31.49 6.93
CA THR A 49 -1.90 31.01 6.23
C THR A 49 -2.07 29.54 5.85
N LEU A 50 -2.10 29.27 4.53
CA LEU A 50 -1.96 27.92 3.99
C LEU A 50 -0.46 27.58 3.92
N THR A 51 -0.04 26.58 4.68
CA THR A 51 1.33 26.03 4.62
C THR A 51 1.28 24.69 3.90
N VAL A 52 2.15 24.50 2.90
CA VAL A 52 2.31 23.24 2.17
C VAL A 52 3.79 22.84 2.24
N VAL A 53 4.04 21.59 2.61
CA VAL A 53 5.38 20.97 2.69
C VAL A 53 5.35 19.71 1.82
N THR A 54 6.28 19.60 0.89
CA THR A 54 6.38 18.48 -0.06
C THR A 54 7.83 18.36 -0.52
N ALA A 55 8.15 17.24 -1.16
CA ALA A 55 9.31 17.11 -2.04
C ALA A 55 8.89 17.25 -3.51
N ASP A 56 9.86 17.42 -4.41
CA ASP A 56 9.72 17.35 -5.87
C ASP A 56 10.04 15.95 -6.41
N HIS A 57 10.96 15.22 -5.78
CA HIS A 57 11.30 13.81 -6.07
C HIS A 57 11.71 13.05 -4.81
N SER A 58 11.88 11.74 -4.93
CA SER A 58 12.51 10.87 -3.93
C SER A 58 13.93 10.44 -4.36
N HIS A 59 14.58 9.58 -3.59
CA HIS A 59 15.91 9.02 -3.86
C HIS A 59 15.85 7.50 -3.76
N VAL A 60 16.79 6.75 -4.37
CA VAL A 60 16.89 5.29 -4.25
C VAL A 60 17.51 4.85 -2.91
N PHE A 61 17.09 5.53 -1.86
CA PHE A 61 17.47 5.39 -0.46
C PHE A 61 16.42 4.53 0.26
N THR A 62 16.87 3.52 0.98
CA THR A 62 15.99 2.69 1.83
C THR A 62 16.66 2.37 3.15
N PHE A 63 15.87 1.96 4.14
CA PHE A 63 16.38 1.51 5.43
C PHE A 63 15.76 0.17 5.81
N GLY A 64 16.60 -0.87 5.69
CA GLY A 64 16.28 -2.29 5.81
C GLY A 64 16.97 -2.99 6.98
N GLY A 65 16.94 -4.32 6.97
CA GLY A 65 17.82 -5.15 7.82
C GLY A 65 17.19 -5.69 9.10
N ASN A 66 15.87 -5.63 9.28
CA ASN A 66 15.14 -6.18 10.45
C ASN A 66 15.64 -5.62 11.79
N THR A 67 15.73 -4.29 11.90
CA THR A 67 16.31 -3.61 13.06
C THR A 67 15.35 -3.54 14.26
N PRO A 68 15.77 -4.02 15.45
CA PRO A 68 14.99 -3.85 16.67
C PRO A 68 14.89 -2.37 17.07
N ARG A 69 13.88 -2.08 17.89
CA ARG A 69 13.66 -0.75 18.45
C ARG A 69 14.87 -0.31 19.28
N GLY A 70 15.28 0.93 19.07
CA GLY A 70 16.41 1.56 19.79
C GLY A 70 17.75 1.44 19.08
N ASN A 71 17.85 0.66 17.99
CA ASN A 71 19.04 0.67 17.15
C ASN A 71 19.17 2.03 16.41
N PRO A 72 20.37 2.64 16.36
CA PRO A 72 20.60 3.83 15.55
C PRO A 72 20.32 3.55 14.07
N ILE A 73 19.66 4.47 13.37
CA ILE A 73 19.37 4.33 11.92
C ILE A 73 20.64 4.29 11.06
N PHE A 74 21.71 4.96 11.51
CA PHE A 74 23.05 4.90 10.91
C PHE A 74 23.89 3.70 11.39
N GLY A 75 23.29 2.83 12.19
CA GLY A 75 23.93 1.66 12.78
C GLY A 75 24.00 0.48 11.84
N LEU A 76 24.52 -0.62 12.39
CA LEU A 76 24.56 -1.91 11.73
C LEU A 76 23.20 -2.61 11.82
N ALA A 77 22.84 -3.32 10.76
CA ALA A 77 21.80 -4.34 10.84
C ALA A 77 22.19 -5.42 11.89
N PRO A 78 21.23 -5.95 12.67
CA PRO A 78 21.50 -6.90 13.74
C PRO A 78 22.05 -8.25 13.24
N LYS A 79 21.62 -8.67 12.05
CA LYS A 79 22.08 -9.91 11.41
C LYS A 79 23.19 -9.61 10.41
N LYS A 80 24.19 -10.47 10.35
CA LYS A 80 25.19 -10.44 9.26
C LYS A 80 24.56 -10.92 7.95
N ALA A 81 25.07 -10.42 6.84
CA ALA A 81 24.66 -10.92 5.53
C ALA A 81 25.18 -12.34 5.27
N ASP A 82 24.77 -12.96 4.17
CA ASP A 82 25.06 -14.39 3.93
C ASP A 82 26.55 -14.69 3.75
N ASP A 83 27.29 -13.72 3.24
CA ASP A 83 28.76 -13.71 3.16
C ASP A 83 29.48 -13.45 4.50
N LYS A 84 28.72 -13.40 5.60
CA LYS A 84 29.18 -13.24 6.99
C LYS A 84 29.81 -11.88 7.30
N MET A 85 29.65 -10.89 6.44
CA MET A 85 30.06 -9.51 6.72
C MET A 85 28.89 -8.69 7.31
N PRO A 86 29.15 -7.63 8.10
CA PRO A 86 28.12 -6.71 8.59
C PRO A 86 27.67 -5.74 7.49
N PHE A 87 26.49 -5.15 7.59
CA PHE A 87 26.00 -4.09 6.69
C PHE A 87 25.22 -3.04 7.48
N THR A 88 25.09 -1.83 6.94
CA THR A 88 24.31 -0.75 7.58
C THR A 88 22.82 -0.95 7.36
N SER A 89 22.00 -0.40 8.26
CA SER A 89 20.54 -0.43 8.10
C SER A 89 20.09 0.40 6.90
N ILE A 90 20.73 1.54 6.67
CA ILE A 90 20.52 2.35 5.46
C ILE A 90 21.39 1.83 4.32
N LEU A 91 20.79 1.72 3.13
CA LEU A 91 21.42 1.31 1.89
C LEU A 91 20.87 2.12 0.72
N TYR A 92 21.65 2.23 -0.35
CA TYR A 92 21.21 2.82 -1.61
C TYR A 92 21.21 1.78 -2.73
N ALA A 93 20.35 1.93 -3.72
CA ALA A 93 20.37 1.05 -4.88
C ALA A 93 21.53 1.36 -5.84
N ASN A 94 21.87 2.63 -6.01
CA ASN A 94 23.02 3.07 -6.80
C ASN A 94 23.70 4.28 -6.14
N GLY A 95 24.93 4.58 -6.55
CA GLY A 95 25.63 5.79 -6.10
C GLY A 95 27.09 5.56 -5.66
N PRO A 96 27.70 6.60 -5.05
CA PRO A 96 29.14 6.65 -4.80
C PRO A 96 29.65 5.63 -3.78
N GLY A 97 28.78 5.13 -2.92
CA GLY A 97 29.12 4.15 -1.88
C GLY A 97 29.29 2.71 -2.36
N TYR A 98 29.27 2.46 -3.68
CA TYR A 98 29.65 1.16 -4.23
C TYR A 98 31.14 0.88 -3.98
N MET A 99 31.44 -0.16 -3.20
CA MET A 99 32.82 -0.52 -2.88
C MET A 99 33.02 -2.04 -2.82
N HIS A 100 33.73 -2.57 -3.82
CA HIS A 100 34.18 -3.96 -3.85
C HIS A 100 35.70 -4.07 -3.74
N VAL A 101 36.16 -4.91 -2.81
CA VAL A 101 37.57 -5.21 -2.55
C VAL A 101 37.81 -6.68 -2.87
N ASN A 102 38.72 -6.96 -3.81
CA ASN A 102 39.07 -8.32 -4.25
C ASN A 102 37.85 -9.17 -4.68
N GLY A 103 36.88 -8.57 -5.37
CA GLY A 103 35.68 -9.28 -5.84
C GLY A 103 34.69 -9.63 -4.73
N THR A 104 34.79 -8.99 -3.57
CA THR A 104 33.82 -9.09 -2.46
C THR A 104 33.43 -7.69 -2.02
N ARG A 105 32.29 -7.54 -1.33
CA ARG A 105 31.94 -6.23 -0.77
C ARG A 105 32.92 -5.79 0.31
N GLY A 106 33.10 -4.48 0.45
CA GLY A 106 33.89 -3.91 1.53
C GLY A 106 33.35 -4.34 2.90
N ASN A 107 34.26 -4.70 3.82
CA ASN A 107 33.87 -4.97 5.20
C ASN A 107 33.66 -3.64 5.93
N ILE A 108 32.42 -3.28 6.23
CA ILE A 108 32.14 -1.98 6.84
C ILE A 108 32.69 -1.81 8.26
N THR A 109 33.13 -2.88 8.92
CA THR A 109 33.84 -2.76 10.21
C THR A 109 35.31 -2.34 10.07
N SER A 110 35.85 -2.31 8.84
CA SER A 110 37.18 -1.76 8.59
C SER A 110 37.19 -0.27 8.25
N VAL A 111 36.02 0.38 8.25
CA VAL A 111 35.86 1.82 8.06
C VAL A 111 35.06 2.41 9.21
N ASP A 112 35.17 3.71 9.43
CA ASP A 112 34.31 4.40 10.38
C ASP A 112 32.95 4.68 9.73
N TYR A 113 32.04 3.70 9.81
CA TYR A 113 30.68 3.83 9.27
C TYR A 113 29.80 4.84 10.04
N LEU A 114 30.30 5.40 11.15
CA LEU A 114 29.63 6.45 11.91
C LEU A 114 30.14 7.85 11.54
N ASP A 115 31.15 7.94 10.66
CA ASP A 115 31.69 9.19 10.14
C ASP A 115 30.58 10.04 9.49
N GLU A 116 30.73 11.36 9.56
CA GLU A 116 29.76 12.31 9.00
C GLU A 116 29.70 12.27 7.47
N GLU A 117 30.78 11.84 6.82
CA GLU A 117 30.93 11.73 5.37
C GLU A 117 30.90 10.27 4.90
N TYR A 118 30.47 9.32 5.74
CA TYR A 118 30.36 7.92 5.34
C TYR A 118 29.32 7.77 4.22
N MET A 119 29.78 7.28 3.07
CA MET A 119 28.95 6.91 1.93
C MET A 119 28.34 5.52 2.15
N GLN A 120 27.00 5.43 2.21
CA GLN A 120 26.33 4.16 2.46
C GLN A 120 26.47 3.21 1.27
N GLN A 121 26.49 1.92 1.57
CA GLN A 121 26.71 0.87 0.56
C GLN A 121 25.65 0.96 -0.55
N ALA A 122 26.11 0.85 -1.81
CA ALA A 122 25.28 0.88 -3.01
C ALA A 122 25.48 -0.38 -3.89
N ALA A 123 24.45 -0.77 -4.66
CA ALA A 123 24.51 -1.97 -5.51
C ALA A 123 25.17 -1.70 -6.87
N VAL A 124 25.01 -0.49 -7.39
CA VAL A 124 25.52 -0.06 -8.70
C VAL A 124 26.44 1.15 -8.55
N PRO A 125 27.66 1.14 -9.14
CA PRO A 125 28.57 2.26 -9.05
C PRO A 125 28.12 3.42 -9.94
N LEU A 126 27.91 4.58 -9.31
CA LEU A 126 27.73 5.86 -9.98
C LEU A 126 28.48 6.96 -9.21
N ASP A 127 28.94 7.98 -9.92
CA ASP A 127 29.59 9.16 -9.35
C ASP A 127 28.62 10.04 -8.54
N SER A 128 27.32 9.89 -8.80
CA SER A 128 26.20 10.49 -8.09
C SER A 128 25.05 9.50 -8.03
N GLU A 129 24.40 9.40 -6.88
CA GLU A 129 23.14 8.65 -6.75
C GLU A 129 22.04 9.27 -7.61
N THR A 130 21.08 8.45 -8.06
CA THR A 130 19.95 8.90 -8.89
C THR A 130 18.67 9.09 -8.10
N HIS A 131 17.84 10.05 -8.52
CA HIS A 131 16.47 10.19 -8.00
C HIS A 131 15.65 8.91 -8.12
N GLY A 132 14.80 8.68 -7.13
CA GLY A 132 13.77 7.65 -7.10
C GLY A 132 12.54 8.11 -7.88
N GLY A 133 11.77 7.14 -8.38
CA GLY A 133 10.59 7.39 -9.21
C GLY A 133 9.27 7.28 -8.46
N GLU A 134 9.27 7.04 -7.16
CA GLU A 134 8.04 6.87 -6.36
C GLU A 134 7.33 8.20 -6.06
N ASP A 135 6.09 8.12 -5.62
CA ASP A 135 5.31 9.31 -5.28
C ASP A 135 5.82 9.97 -3.98
N VAL A 136 5.71 11.30 -3.90
CA VAL A 136 6.11 12.09 -2.72
C VAL A 136 4.89 12.59 -1.94
N ALA A 137 5.03 12.67 -0.62
CA ALA A 137 3.95 13.12 0.26
C ALA A 137 3.78 14.65 0.25
N ILE A 138 2.52 15.10 0.28
CA ILE A 138 2.15 16.51 0.46
C ILE A 138 1.51 16.68 1.84
N TYR A 139 2.16 17.46 2.70
CA TYR A 139 1.63 17.87 4.00
C TYR A 139 1.06 19.28 3.89
N ALA A 140 -0.17 19.49 4.34
CA ALA A 140 -0.80 20.80 4.29
C ALA A 140 -1.56 21.14 5.57
N ARG A 141 -1.56 22.43 5.94
CA ARG A 141 -2.34 22.97 7.06
C ARG A 141 -2.82 24.39 6.78
N GLY A 142 -3.88 24.82 7.45
CA GLY A 142 -4.48 26.15 7.29
C GLY A 142 -5.64 26.19 6.30
N PRO A 143 -6.01 27.38 5.79
CA PRO A 143 -7.19 27.55 4.93
C PRO A 143 -7.09 26.68 3.67
N MET A 144 -8.18 25.97 3.36
CA MET A 144 -8.28 25.07 2.19
C MET A 144 -7.29 23.89 2.16
N ALA A 145 -6.58 23.59 3.26
CA ALA A 145 -5.66 22.45 3.31
C ALA A 145 -6.33 21.09 3.02
N HIS A 146 -7.63 20.97 3.31
CA HIS A 146 -8.45 19.79 3.00
C HIS A 146 -8.55 19.46 1.49
N LEU A 147 -8.13 20.38 0.61
CA LEU A 147 -8.05 20.12 -0.84
C LEU A 147 -6.85 19.25 -1.23
N PHE A 148 -5.88 19.08 -0.33
CA PHE A 148 -4.79 18.11 -0.48
C PHE A 148 -5.24 16.77 0.12
N HIS A 149 -5.75 15.89 -0.74
CA HIS A 149 -6.24 14.56 -0.40
C HIS A 149 -6.10 13.63 -1.61
N GLY A 150 -6.00 12.32 -1.42
CA GLY A 150 -5.80 11.36 -2.51
C GLY A 150 -4.45 11.53 -3.22
N VAL A 151 -4.29 10.87 -4.38
CA VAL A 151 -3.12 11.03 -5.24
C VAL A 151 -3.32 12.20 -6.21
N LYS A 152 -2.30 13.04 -6.38
CA LYS A 152 -2.36 14.26 -7.20
C LYS A 152 -1.12 14.40 -8.07
N GLU A 153 -1.35 14.84 -9.31
CA GLU A 153 -0.30 15.37 -10.17
C GLU A 153 0.39 16.56 -9.51
N GLN A 154 1.72 16.67 -9.60
CA GLN A 154 2.46 17.73 -8.90
C GLN A 154 2.00 19.14 -9.27
N ASN A 155 1.55 19.37 -10.52
CA ASN A 155 1.05 20.67 -10.96
C ASN A 155 -0.23 21.12 -10.22
N TYR A 156 -0.95 20.20 -9.56
CA TYR A 156 -2.11 20.48 -8.73
C TYR A 156 -1.80 21.45 -7.58
N ILE A 157 -0.60 21.38 -7.01
CA ILE A 157 -0.19 22.22 -5.87
C ILE A 157 -0.34 23.71 -6.22
N ALA A 158 0.12 24.12 -7.40
CA ALA A 158 0.01 25.49 -7.86
C ALA A 158 -1.45 25.95 -8.01
N HIS A 159 -2.33 25.06 -8.48
CA HIS A 159 -3.77 25.35 -8.62
C HIS A 159 -4.45 25.57 -7.26
N VAL A 160 -4.14 24.76 -6.25
CA VAL A 160 -4.68 24.93 -4.89
C VAL A 160 -4.15 26.20 -4.24
N LEU A 161 -2.85 26.47 -4.35
CA LEU A 161 -2.24 27.70 -3.80
C LEU A 161 -2.86 28.96 -4.43
N ALA A 162 -3.05 28.97 -5.75
CA ALA A 162 -3.69 30.07 -6.46
C ALA A 162 -5.16 30.23 -6.06
N TYR A 163 -5.92 29.13 -5.96
CA TYR A 163 -7.32 29.15 -5.54
C TYR A 163 -7.49 29.65 -4.10
N ALA A 164 -6.72 29.09 -3.16
CA ALA A 164 -6.76 29.45 -1.75
C ALA A 164 -6.37 30.91 -1.50
N SER A 165 -5.52 31.47 -2.39
CA SER A 165 -5.05 32.86 -2.32
C SER A 165 -5.81 33.81 -3.25
N CYS A 166 -6.87 33.35 -3.92
CA CYS A 166 -7.67 34.17 -4.85
C CYS A 166 -6.88 34.79 -6.01
N LEU A 167 -5.85 34.09 -6.50
CA LEU A 167 -4.99 34.54 -7.60
C LEU A 167 -5.57 34.09 -8.94
N GLU A 168 -5.31 34.86 -10.01
CA GLU A 168 -5.68 34.45 -11.38
C GLU A 168 -5.13 33.04 -11.69
N PRO A 169 -5.94 32.15 -12.31
CA PRO A 169 -7.26 32.40 -12.92
C PRO A 169 -8.46 32.23 -11.97
N TYR A 170 -8.24 32.07 -10.66
CA TYR A 170 -9.27 31.78 -9.66
C TYR A 170 -9.75 33.04 -8.94
N THR A 171 -10.59 33.83 -9.59
CA THR A 171 -11.14 35.07 -9.03
C THR A 171 -12.46 34.88 -8.26
N ASN A 172 -13.12 33.73 -8.41
CA ASN A 172 -14.36 33.35 -7.71
C ASN A 172 -14.10 32.47 -6.47
N CYS A 173 -13.00 32.68 -5.77
CA CYS A 173 -12.69 32.03 -4.50
C CYS A 173 -13.62 32.54 -3.36
N PRO A 174 -13.82 31.77 -2.28
CA PRO A 174 -14.52 32.25 -1.10
C PRO A 174 -13.82 33.48 -0.51
N PRO A 175 -14.55 34.53 -0.07
CA PRO A 175 -13.92 35.67 0.56
C PRO A 175 -13.22 35.22 1.86
N PRO A 176 -12.10 35.86 2.23
CA PRO A 176 -11.44 35.61 3.51
C PRO A 176 -12.47 35.72 4.63
N GLN A 177 -12.55 34.72 5.52
CA GLN A 177 -13.35 34.86 6.74
C GLN A 177 -12.74 36.00 7.56
N LEU A 178 -13.34 37.18 7.47
CA LEU A 178 -12.99 38.34 8.29
C LEU A 178 -13.37 38.02 9.73
N LEU A 179 -12.43 37.44 10.49
CA LEU A 179 -12.43 37.58 11.94
C LEU A 179 -12.39 39.08 12.22
N THR A 180 -13.44 39.59 12.85
CA THR A 180 -13.55 40.98 13.30
C THR A 180 -12.52 41.25 14.39
N CYS A 181 -11.27 41.49 13.98
CA CYS A 181 -10.19 41.82 14.89
C CYS A 181 -9.95 43.33 14.84
N SER A 182 -10.44 44.05 15.85
CA SER A 182 -10.02 45.42 16.12
C SER A 182 -8.60 45.40 16.67
N ALA A 183 -7.58 45.59 15.84
CA ALA A 183 -6.24 45.86 16.33
C ALA A 183 -5.44 46.75 15.37
N GLN A 184 -4.74 47.70 15.98
CA GLN A 184 -4.11 48.86 15.40
C GLN A 184 -3.01 48.52 14.38
N ARG A 185 -2.99 49.29 13.28
CA ARG A 185 -1.90 49.31 12.31
C ARG A 185 -0.61 49.79 12.97
N ASN A 186 0.40 48.93 13.03
CA ASN A 186 1.80 49.37 13.06
C ASN A 186 2.46 48.91 11.76
N THR A 187 2.85 49.90 10.95
CA THR A 187 3.61 49.75 9.72
C THR A 187 5.07 49.44 10.03
N ALA A 188 5.62 48.37 9.46
CA ALA A 188 7.07 48.17 9.33
C ALA A 188 7.40 47.67 7.91
N GLN A 189 8.54 48.16 7.42
CA GLN A 189 8.97 48.21 6.03
C GLN A 189 9.33 46.85 5.42
N LEU A 190 8.93 46.63 4.16
CA LEU A 190 9.55 45.61 3.29
C LEU A 190 10.77 46.22 2.58
N LEU A 191 11.93 45.57 2.75
CA LEU A 191 13.12 45.77 1.93
C LEU A 191 13.09 44.77 0.77
N HIS A 192 13.07 45.28 -0.46
CA HIS A 192 13.34 44.52 -1.68
C HIS A 192 14.84 44.38 -1.87
N LEU A 193 15.32 43.14 -2.06
CA LEU A 193 16.61 42.84 -2.67
C LEU A 193 16.38 41.76 -3.73
N GLY A 194 16.38 42.19 -4.99
CA GLY A 194 16.48 41.29 -6.14
C GLY A 194 17.93 41.20 -6.59
N ALA A 195 18.40 39.99 -6.87
CA ALA A 195 19.63 39.75 -7.60
C ALA A 195 19.38 38.63 -8.62
N HIS A 196 19.49 38.98 -9.90
CA HIS A 196 19.54 38.04 -11.03
C HIS A 196 20.97 37.50 -11.16
N ILE A 197 21.10 36.18 -11.32
CA ILE A 197 22.32 35.55 -11.84
C ILE A 197 21.90 34.62 -12.98
N SER A 198 22.48 34.84 -14.16
CA SER A 198 22.32 33.97 -15.34
C SER A 198 23.54 33.07 -15.47
N TYR A 199 23.35 31.77 -15.62
CA TYR A 199 24.38 30.83 -16.06
C TYR A 199 24.09 30.35 -17.48
N SER A 200 25.12 30.41 -18.34
CA SER A 200 25.12 29.84 -19.68
C SER A 200 25.77 28.46 -19.60
N THR A 201 25.10 27.45 -20.14
CA THR A 201 25.65 26.10 -20.34
C THR A 201 26.02 25.91 -21.81
N ALA A 202 27.16 25.26 -22.05
CA ALA A 202 27.52 24.70 -23.35
C ALA A 202 27.87 23.22 -23.13
N PHE A 203 26.98 22.32 -23.57
CA PHE A 203 27.25 20.88 -23.60
C PHE A 203 27.52 20.43 -25.05
N GLY A 204 28.62 19.69 -25.22
CA GLY A 204 28.99 19.02 -26.46
C GLY A 204 28.03 17.87 -26.77
N ARG A 205 27.70 17.71 -28.06
CA ARG A 205 26.82 16.66 -28.57
C ARG A 205 27.60 15.36 -28.80
N VAL A 206 27.16 14.28 -28.16
CA VAL A 206 27.47 12.90 -28.58
C VAL A 206 26.23 12.38 -29.32
N SER A 207 26.41 11.86 -30.54
CA SER A 207 25.32 11.32 -31.35
C SER A 207 25.06 9.85 -31.00
N TRP A 208 23.83 9.53 -30.62
CA TRP A 208 23.34 8.16 -30.45
C TRP A 208 22.21 7.87 -31.44
N LYS A 209 22.13 6.62 -31.92
CA LYS A 209 21.01 6.14 -32.73
C LYS A 209 19.77 6.00 -31.83
N PRO A 210 18.58 6.49 -32.23
CA PRO A 210 17.40 6.42 -31.38
C PRO A 210 16.83 5.00 -31.34
N GLN A 211 16.74 4.43 -30.14
CA GLN A 211 15.64 3.52 -29.84
C GLN A 211 14.34 4.33 -29.87
N GLN A 212 13.25 3.76 -30.40
CA GLN A 212 11.95 4.44 -30.47
C GLN A 212 11.39 4.60 -29.05
N PHE A 213 11.72 5.72 -28.41
CA PHE A 213 11.08 6.12 -27.15
C PHE A 213 9.67 6.65 -27.43
N ALA A 214 8.76 6.48 -26.46
CA ALA A 214 7.45 7.13 -26.52
C ALA A 214 7.69 8.65 -26.60
N GLN A 215 7.31 9.27 -27.73
CA GLN A 215 7.26 10.73 -27.80
C GLN A 215 6.18 11.21 -26.83
N ASN A 216 6.39 12.37 -26.22
CA ASN A 216 5.33 13.06 -25.49
C ASN A 216 4.07 13.06 -26.36
N SER A 217 2.91 12.78 -25.77
CA SER A 217 1.67 13.02 -26.49
C SER A 217 1.64 14.51 -26.87
N MET A 218 1.25 14.83 -28.10
CA MET A 218 1.19 16.23 -28.56
C MET A 218 0.33 17.12 -27.65
N GLU A 219 -0.56 16.52 -26.86
CA GLU A 219 -1.37 17.21 -25.85
C GLU A 219 -0.55 17.60 -24.59
N GLU A 220 0.33 16.73 -24.08
CA GLU A 220 1.14 16.99 -22.88
C GLU A 220 2.18 18.10 -23.08
N GLU A 221 2.57 18.40 -24.32
CA GLU A 221 3.44 19.54 -24.63
C GLU A 221 2.73 20.90 -24.41
N SER A 222 1.40 20.91 -24.40
CA SER A 222 0.62 22.13 -24.24
C SER A 222 0.38 22.47 -22.77
N PRO A 223 0.71 23.70 -22.31
CA PRO A 223 0.32 24.16 -20.98
C PRO A 223 -1.20 24.08 -20.74
N HIS A 224 -2.00 24.13 -21.81
CA HIS A 224 -3.46 24.01 -21.71
C HIS A 224 -3.88 22.66 -21.11
N PHE A 225 -3.24 21.56 -21.51
CA PHE A 225 -3.54 20.21 -21.02
C PHE A 225 -3.39 20.14 -19.50
N TRP A 226 -2.22 20.54 -18.98
CA TRP A 226 -1.93 20.54 -17.55
C TRP A 226 -2.84 21.48 -16.77
N ASN A 227 -3.10 22.68 -17.29
CA ASN A 227 -4.00 23.65 -16.66
C ASN A 227 -5.46 23.16 -16.62
N VAL A 228 -5.92 22.40 -17.62
CA VAL A 228 -7.26 21.79 -17.60
C VAL A 228 -7.29 20.62 -16.62
N LYS A 229 -6.28 19.73 -16.63
CA LYS A 229 -6.18 18.60 -15.69
C LYS A 229 -6.18 19.07 -14.24
N GLY A 230 -5.36 20.08 -13.91
CA GLY A 230 -5.28 20.67 -12.58
C GLY A 230 -6.58 21.37 -12.13
N ARG A 231 -7.21 22.16 -13.02
CA ARG A 231 -8.54 22.76 -12.73
C ARG A 231 -9.62 21.71 -12.48
N LYS A 232 -9.64 20.62 -13.27
CA LYS A 232 -10.58 19.52 -13.08
C LYS A 232 -10.36 18.82 -11.75
N ALA A 233 -9.11 18.50 -11.40
CA ALA A 233 -8.77 17.90 -10.12
C ALA A 233 -9.18 18.79 -8.93
N LEU A 234 -8.99 20.10 -9.03
CA LEU A 234 -9.43 21.07 -8.02
C LEU A 234 -10.95 21.12 -7.90
N ASN A 235 -11.67 21.14 -9.02
CA ASN A 235 -13.12 21.11 -9.00
C ASN A 235 -13.65 19.81 -8.38
N THR A 236 -13.01 18.66 -8.64
CA THR A 236 -13.35 17.40 -7.95
C THR A 236 -13.14 17.51 -6.45
N ALA A 237 -12.00 18.06 -6.00
CA ALA A 237 -11.72 18.25 -4.57
C ALA A 237 -12.73 19.16 -3.86
N LEU A 238 -13.10 20.28 -4.50
CA LEU A 238 -14.09 21.23 -3.97
C LEU A 238 -15.50 20.63 -3.82
N ASN A 239 -15.83 19.63 -4.64
CA ASN A 239 -17.13 18.97 -4.64
C ASN A 239 -17.18 17.72 -3.75
N LEU A 240 -16.04 17.28 -3.20
CA LEU A 240 -16.01 16.13 -2.29
C LEU A 240 -16.80 16.45 -1.01
N LYS A 241 -17.74 15.56 -0.66
CA LYS A 241 -18.52 15.65 0.57
C LYS A 241 -18.22 14.44 1.45
N PRO A 242 -17.97 14.66 2.77
CA PRO A 242 -17.89 13.56 3.71
C PRO A 242 -19.17 12.72 3.67
N ASN A 243 -19.04 11.42 3.51
CA ASN A 243 -20.12 10.48 3.80
C ASN A 243 -20.15 10.25 5.32
N LEU A 244 -21.18 10.77 5.99
CA LEU A 244 -21.35 10.71 7.45
C LEU A 244 -22.29 9.58 7.90
N HIS A 245 -22.67 8.68 7.00
CA HIS A 245 -23.53 7.54 7.35
C HIS A 245 -22.73 6.48 8.13
N ARG A 246 -23.47 5.55 8.72
CA ARG A 246 -22.94 4.29 9.24
C ARG A 246 -22.62 3.34 8.09
N ALA A 247 -21.43 2.76 8.10
CA ALA A 247 -21.04 1.69 7.20
C ALA A 247 -21.84 0.41 7.51
N LYS A 248 -22.62 -0.04 6.54
CA LYS A 248 -23.24 -1.37 6.54
C LYS A 248 -22.16 -2.42 6.27
N ASN A 249 -21.29 -2.19 5.30
CA ASN A 249 -20.23 -3.12 4.93
C ASN A 249 -18.85 -2.52 5.19
N LEU A 250 -17.90 -3.38 5.54
CA LEU A 250 -16.50 -3.06 5.76
C LEU A 250 -15.67 -3.94 4.83
N VAL A 251 -14.80 -3.34 4.02
CA VAL A 251 -13.85 -4.06 3.19
C VAL A 251 -12.44 -3.54 3.47
N LEU A 252 -11.57 -4.40 3.97
CA LEU A 252 -10.14 -4.11 4.11
C LEU A 252 -9.40 -4.92 3.05
N LEU A 253 -8.74 -4.22 2.13
CA LEU A 253 -7.87 -4.80 1.11
C LEU A 253 -6.42 -4.49 1.48
N LEU A 254 -5.60 -5.51 1.61
CA LEU A 254 -4.22 -5.40 2.08
C LEU A 254 -3.28 -5.97 1.00
N GLY A 255 -2.38 -5.14 0.46
CA GLY A 255 -1.26 -5.61 -0.36
C GLY A 255 -0.04 -5.80 0.54
N ASP A 256 0.29 -7.03 0.91
CA ASP A 256 1.39 -7.33 1.83
C ASP A 256 2.72 -6.90 1.18
N GLY A 257 3.50 -6.06 1.88
CA GLY A 257 4.71 -5.44 1.34
C GLY A 257 4.49 -4.31 0.30
N MET A 258 3.25 -3.92 0.01
CA MET A 258 2.94 -2.98 -1.07
C MET A 258 3.10 -1.50 -0.67
N GLY A 259 4.34 -1.08 -0.35
CA GLY A 259 4.62 0.34 -0.06
C GLY A 259 4.58 1.27 -1.27
N VAL A 260 4.94 2.53 -1.07
CA VAL A 260 4.75 3.61 -2.07
C VAL A 260 5.53 3.34 -3.37
N SER A 261 6.77 2.85 -3.27
CA SER A 261 7.58 2.44 -4.43
C SER A 261 6.89 1.35 -5.26
N THR A 262 6.35 0.32 -4.59
CA THR A 262 5.61 -0.77 -5.23
C THR A 262 4.34 -0.25 -5.90
N VAL A 263 3.59 0.65 -5.26
CA VAL A 263 2.37 1.26 -5.85
C VAL A 263 2.70 2.02 -7.13
N THR A 264 3.69 2.92 -7.12
CA THR A 264 4.05 3.68 -8.32
C THR A 264 4.60 2.77 -9.42
N ALA A 265 5.43 1.80 -9.09
CA ALA A 265 5.95 0.84 -10.08
C ALA A 265 4.83 -0.01 -10.70
N THR A 266 3.83 -0.39 -9.90
CA THR A 266 2.63 -1.13 -10.33
C THR A 266 1.76 -0.29 -11.25
N ARG A 267 1.58 1.01 -10.95
CA ARG A 267 0.87 1.97 -11.82
C ARG A 267 1.50 2.01 -13.21
N ILE A 268 2.82 2.14 -13.26
CA ILE A 268 3.59 2.17 -14.51
C ILE A 268 3.41 0.84 -15.25
N LEU A 269 3.59 -0.29 -14.57
CA LEU A 269 3.44 -1.62 -15.18
C LEU A 269 2.02 -1.84 -15.72
N LYS A 270 0.97 -1.53 -14.96
CA LYS A 270 -0.43 -1.69 -15.37
C LYS A 270 -0.72 -0.88 -16.64
N GLY A 271 -0.21 0.35 -16.72
CA GLY A 271 -0.32 1.18 -17.92
C GLY A 271 0.42 0.62 -19.12
N GLN A 272 1.65 0.13 -18.91
CA GLN A 272 2.46 -0.50 -19.96
C GLN A 272 1.83 -1.78 -20.50
N MET A 273 1.24 -2.60 -19.63
CA MET A 273 0.45 -3.78 -20.02
C MET A 273 -0.78 -3.40 -20.87
N ALA A 274 -1.33 -2.20 -20.67
CA ALA A 274 -2.41 -1.64 -21.47
C ALA A 274 -1.93 -0.90 -22.74
N GLY A 275 -0.63 -0.97 -23.08
CA GLY A 275 -0.05 -0.32 -24.25
C GLY A 275 0.14 1.19 -24.13
N LYS A 276 0.11 1.74 -22.90
CA LYS A 276 0.38 3.15 -22.60
C LYS A 276 1.82 3.36 -22.08
N PRO A 277 2.32 4.60 -22.00
CA PRO A 277 3.63 4.88 -21.38
C PRO A 277 3.74 4.36 -19.93
N GLY A 278 2.69 4.55 -19.13
CA GLY A 278 2.57 3.92 -17.82
C GLY A 278 2.27 4.92 -16.71
N GLU A 279 3.13 5.93 -16.56
CA GLU A 279 3.19 6.83 -15.41
C GLU A 279 1.89 7.64 -15.21
N GLU A 280 1.14 7.95 -16.27
CA GLU A 280 -0.15 8.66 -16.20
C GLU A 280 -1.35 7.77 -15.88
N THR A 281 -1.13 6.46 -15.78
CA THR A 281 -2.18 5.50 -15.40
C THR A 281 -2.64 5.79 -13.99
N VAL A 282 -3.90 5.49 -13.68
CA VAL A 282 -4.43 5.59 -12.33
C VAL A 282 -4.90 4.19 -11.93
N LEU A 283 -4.33 3.65 -10.86
CA LEU A 283 -4.78 2.40 -10.26
C LEU A 283 -6.17 2.57 -9.63
N ALA A 284 -6.92 1.48 -9.48
CA ALA A 284 -8.24 1.52 -8.88
C ALA A 284 -8.19 2.08 -7.44
N MET A 285 -7.21 1.67 -6.64
CA MET A 285 -6.99 2.19 -5.29
C MET A 285 -6.72 3.70 -5.24
N GLU A 286 -6.09 4.27 -6.28
CA GLU A 286 -5.76 5.70 -6.34
C GLU A 286 -6.96 6.59 -6.64
N THR A 287 -8.07 6.00 -7.10
CA THR A 287 -9.34 6.72 -7.29
C THR A 287 -10.04 7.02 -5.97
N TYR A 288 -9.61 6.40 -4.86
CA TYR A 288 -10.22 6.59 -3.55
C TYR A 288 -9.90 8.02 -3.05
N PRO A 289 -10.91 8.77 -2.60
CA PRO A 289 -10.76 10.20 -2.37
C PRO A 289 -9.97 10.54 -1.11
N HIS A 290 -9.81 9.62 -0.15
CA HIS A 290 -9.13 9.88 1.11
C HIS A 290 -7.82 9.10 1.19
N LEU A 291 -6.76 9.78 1.64
CA LEU A 291 -5.43 9.22 1.75
C LEU A 291 -4.80 9.62 3.09
N ALA A 292 -4.14 8.66 3.74
CA ALA A 292 -3.26 8.87 4.88
C ALA A 292 -1.96 8.07 4.72
N LEU A 293 -0.92 8.46 5.46
CA LEU A 293 0.26 7.62 5.68
C LEU A 293 0.10 6.83 6.99
N SER A 294 0.60 5.60 6.99
CA SER A 294 0.52 4.64 8.08
C SER A 294 1.92 4.29 8.58
N LYS A 295 2.19 4.56 9.86
CA LYS A 295 3.46 4.22 10.52
C LYS A 295 3.44 2.76 10.95
N THR A 296 4.31 1.94 10.38
CA THR A 296 4.22 0.47 10.41
C THR A 296 5.01 -0.22 11.52
N TYR A 297 5.93 0.50 12.18
CA TYR A 297 6.78 -0.05 13.25
C TYR A 297 6.01 -0.91 14.27
N ASN A 298 6.57 -2.07 14.65
CA ASN A 298 6.08 -2.89 15.77
C ASN A 298 6.58 -2.31 17.11
N VAL A 299 5.99 -2.73 18.22
CA VAL A 299 6.35 -2.17 19.54
C VAL A 299 7.83 -2.39 19.89
N ASP A 300 8.41 -3.52 19.46
CA ASP A 300 9.78 -3.95 19.71
C ASP A 300 10.71 -3.85 18.49
N GLN A 301 10.20 -3.53 17.29
CA GLN A 301 11.01 -3.39 16.07
C GLN A 301 10.68 -2.14 15.25
N GLN A 302 11.73 -1.50 14.71
CA GLN A 302 11.58 -0.42 13.73
C GLN A 302 11.04 -0.99 12.42
N MET A 303 11.65 -2.10 12.00
CA MET A 303 11.21 -2.90 10.89
C MET A 303 10.18 -3.94 11.35
N PRO A 304 8.91 -3.82 10.95
CA PRO A 304 7.90 -4.76 11.38
C PRO A 304 8.00 -6.11 10.64
N ASP A 305 7.25 -7.10 11.13
CA ASP A 305 6.74 -8.18 10.30
C ASP A 305 5.22 -8.12 10.16
N SER A 306 4.69 -8.91 9.21
CA SER A 306 3.25 -9.06 8.95
C SER A 306 2.43 -9.44 10.19
N ALA A 307 2.97 -10.18 11.17
CA ALA A 307 2.19 -10.57 12.36
C ALA A 307 1.91 -9.39 13.31
N GLY A 308 2.95 -8.62 13.63
CA GLY A 308 2.80 -7.45 14.49
C GLY A 308 1.95 -6.35 13.87
N THR A 309 2.08 -6.15 12.56
CA THR A 309 1.29 -5.18 11.76
C THR A 309 -0.15 -5.63 11.62
N ALA A 310 -0.41 -6.92 11.36
CA ALA A 310 -1.75 -7.48 11.30
C ALA A 310 -2.54 -7.29 12.58
N THR A 311 -1.89 -7.46 13.73
CA THR A 311 -2.51 -7.14 15.02
C THR A 311 -2.88 -5.66 15.12
N ALA A 312 -2.08 -4.76 14.54
CA ALA A 312 -2.40 -3.34 14.50
C ALA A 312 -3.64 -3.06 13.63
N TYR A 313 -3.63 -3.43 12.34
CA TYR A 313 -4.72 -3.06 11.42
C TYR A 313 -5.99 -3.92 11.57
N HIS A 314 -5.92 -5.13 12.14
CA HIS A 314 -7.11 -5.91 12.47
C HIS A 314 -7.67 -5.63 13.87
N CYS A 315 -6.84 -5.43 14.89
CA CYS A 315 -7.30 -5.38 16.28
C CYS A 315 -7.31 -3.96 16.88
N GLY A 316 -6.53 -3.04 16.32
CA GLY A 316 -6.37 -1.68 16.83
C GLY A 316 -5.31 -1.57 17.91
N VAL A 317 -4.41 -2.54 18.02
CA VAL A 317 -3.35 -2.57 19.03
C VAL A 317 -2.03 -2.95 18.37
N LYS A 318 -0.99 -2.13 18.51
CA LYS A 318 0.35 -2.51 18.06
C LYS A 318 0.91 -3.64 18.92
N ALA A 319 1.55 -4.61 18.28
CA ALA A 319 2.07 -5.81 18.90
C ALA A 319 3.59 -5.94 18.73
N ASN A 320 4.15 -7.02 19.29
CA ASN A 320 5.54 -7.38 19.10
C ASN A 320 5.71 -8.20 17.82
N TYR A 321 6.90 -8.14 17.24
CA TYR A 321 7.28 -8.90 16.05
C TYR A 321 7.00 -10.40 16.21
N GLY A 322 6.36 -11.01 15.21
CA GLY A 322 6.08 -12.44 15.14
C GLY A 322 4.94 -12.94 16.05
N THR A 323 4.23 -12.05 16.74
CA THR A 323 3.05 -12.38 17.55
C THR A 323 1.76 -12.00 16.81
N VAL A 324 0.72 -12.82 16.93
CA VAL A 324 -0.55 -12.69 16.17
C VAL A 324 -1.68 -12.45 17.15
N GLY A 325 -2.44 -11.36 16.99
CA GLY A 325 -3.64 -11.10 17.79
C GLY A 325 -3.37 -10.91 19.29
N LEU A 326 -2.15 -10.55 19.68
CA LEU A 326 -1.75 -10.36 21.07
C LEU A 326 -1.23 -8.94 21.30
N SER A 327 -1.49 -8.37 22.48
CA SER A 327 -0.84 -7.13 22.88
C SER A 327 0.67 -7.32 23.06
N ALA A 328 1.42 -6.22 23.05
CA ALA A 328 2.87 -6.24 23.27
C ALA A 328 3.31 -6.69 24.68
N ALA A 329 2.38 -7.05 25.57
CA ALA A 329 2.71 -7.75 26.82
C ALA A 329 3.07 -9.23 26.58
N ALA A 330 2.56 -9.84 25.51
CA ALA A 330 2.96 -11.17 25.09
C ALA A 330 4.41 -11.18 24.57
N ARG A 331 5.07 -12.35 24.63
CA ARG A 331 6.45 -12.54 24.16
C ARG A 331 6.48 -13.64 23.12
N ARG A 332 7.19 -13.36 22.02
CA ARG A 332 7.32 -14.33 20.92
C ARG A 332 7.87 -15.66 21.45
N TYR A 333 7.28 -16.76 20.98
CA TYR A 333 7.57 -18.15 21.39
C TYR A 333 7.17 -18.54 22.82
N GLN A 334 6.66 -17.63 23.65
CA GLN A 334 6.30 -17.93 25.04
C GLN A 334 4.79 -18.10 25.19
N CYS A 335 4.32 -19.34 25.06
CA CYS A 335 2.89 -19.66 25.13
C CYS A 335 2.22 -19.14 26.41
N ASN A 336 2.85 -19.33 27.56
CA ASN A 336 2.37 -18.84 28.86
C ASN A 336 2.12 -17.32 28.95
N THR A 337 2.62 -16.52 28.00
CA THR A 337 2.34 -15.06 27.91
C THR A 337 1.16 -14.71 27.00
N THR A 338 0.49 -15.70 26.42
CA THR A 338 -0.69 -15.51 25.54
C THR A 338 -1.91 -15.09 26.36
N PHE A 339 -2.21 -15.85 27.41
CA PHE A 339 -3.47 -15.74 28.14
C PHE A 339 -3.58 -14.43 28.92
N GLY A 340 -4.65 -13.68 28.67
CA GLY A 340 -4.91 -12.34 29.21
C GLY A 340 -4.34 -11.20 28.36
N ASN A 341 -3.63 -11.52 27.27
CA ASN A 341 -3.05 -10.54 26.35
C ASN A 341 -3.71 -10.57 24.96
N GLU A 342 -4.77 -11.36 24.76
CA GLU A 342 -5.55 -11.43 23.54
C GLU A 342 -6.20 -10.08 23.22
N VAL A 343 -6.15 -9.66 21.95
CA VAL A 343 -6.80 -8.45 21.46
C VAL A 343 -7.77 -8.79 20.33
N THR A 344 -9.03 -8.42 20.51
CA THR A 344 -10.11 -8.78 19.59
C THR A 344 -10.00 -8.03 18.26
N SER A 345 -10.19 -8.73 17.13
CA SER A 345 -10.20 -8.13 15.80
C SER A 345 -11.52 -7.43 15.46
N VAL A 346 -11.50 -6.51 14.50
CA VAL A 346 -12.72 -5.91 13.93
C VAL A 346 -13.57 -6.97 13.22
N LEU A 347 -12.95 -8.00 12.61
CA LEU A 347 -13.67 -9.12 12.01
C LEU A 347 -14.51 -9.86 13.07
N HIS A 348 -13.91 -10.22 14.20
CA HIS A 348 -14.62 -10.87 15.29
C HIS A 348 -15.76 -9.98 15.82
N ARG A 349 -15.49 -8.69 16.04
CA ARG A 349 -16.51 -7.72 16.49
C ARG A 349 -17.66 -7.58 15.49
N ALA A 350 -17.37 -7.58 14.18
CA ALA A 350 -18.38 -7.57 13.13
C ALA A 350 -19.25 -8.82 13.19
N ARG A 351 -18.64 -10.00 13.37
CA ARG A 351 -19.37 -11.25 13.53
C ARG A 351 -20.29 -11.21 14.76
N MET A 352 -19.79 -10.72 15.89
CA MET A 352 -20.56 -10.57 17.13
C MET A 352 -21.71 -9.55 17.00
N ALA A 353 -21.58 -8.57 16.10
CA ALA A 353 -22.64 -7.63 15.76
C ALA A 353 -23.64 -8.18 14.72
N GLY A 354 -23.57 -9.46 14.37
CA GLY A 354 -24.51 -10.13 13.46
C GLY A 354 -24.23 -9.91 11.96
N LYS A 355 -23.07 -9.35 11.61
CA LYS A 355 -22.59 -9.26 10.23
C LYS A 355 -22.06 -10.62 9.75
N SER A 356 -22.08 -10.83 8.44
CA SER A 356 -21.31 -11.92 7.84
C SER A 356 -19.84 -11.53 7.75
N VAL A 357 -18.93 -12.49 7.83
CA VAL A 357 -17.49 -12.19 7.76
C VAL A 357 -16.76 -13.10 6.80
N GLY A 358 -15.76 -12.57 6.10
CA GLY A 358 -14.96 -13.34 5.17
C GLY A 358 -13.48 -12.96 5.14
N ILE A 359 -12.67 -13.93 4.73
CA ILE A 359 -11.23 -13.84 4.51
C ILE A 359 -10.96 -14.39 3.11
N VAL A 360 -10.27 -13.60 2.30
CA VAL A 360 -9.79 -13.97 0.97
C VAL A 360 -8.30 -13.66 0.90
N SER A 361 -7.49 -14.62 0.48
CA SER A 361 -6.03 -14.52 0.46
C SER A 361 -5.39 -15.33 -0.67
N THR A 362 -4.24 -14.87 -1.19
CA THR A 362 -3.36 -15.61 -2.13
C THR A 362 -2.29 -16.47 -1.42
N VAL A 363 -2.34 -16.64 -0.11
CA VAL A 363 -1.48 -17.59 0.60
C VAL A 363 -2.29 -18.46 1.55
N ARG A 364 -1.60 -19.25 2.39
CA ARG A 364 -2.22 -20.02 3.48
C ARG A 364 -3.14 -19.11 4.29
N VAL A 365 -4.40 -19.46 4.45
CA VAL A 365 -5.34 -18.71 5.32
C VAL A 365 -4.95 -18.70 6.81
N GLN A 366 -3.93 -19.49 7.18
CA GLN A 366 -3.27 -19.56 8.48
C GLN A 366 -2.02 -18.67 8.58
N HIS A 367 -1.65 -17.97 7.52
CA HIS A 367 -0.52 -17.05 7.54
C HIS A 367 -0.87 -15.77 8.34
N ALA A 368 0.15 -14.97 8.64
CA ALA A 368 0.11 -14.05 9.79
C ALA A 368 -0.98 -12.98 9.69
N SER A 369 -1.20 -12.47 8.49
CA SER A 369 -2.13 -11.40 8.18
C SER A 369 -3.60 -11.76 8.45
N PRO A 370 -4.21 -12.78 7.82
CA PRO A 370 -5.56 -13.24 8.10
C PRO A 370 -5.63 -13.87 9.48
N ALA A 371 -4.55 -14.50 9.96
CA ALA A 371 -4.54 -15.10 11.29
C ALA A 371 -4.83 -14.06 12.36
N ALA A 372 -4.32 -12.83 12.29
CA ALA A 372 -4.64 -11.80 13.28
C ALA A 372 -6.12 -11.39 13.28
N ALA A 373 -6.87 -11.71 12.22
CA ALA A 373 -8.32 -11.49 12.18
C ALA A 373 -9.11 -12.49 13.03
N TYR A 374 -8.55 -13.65 13.41
CA TYR A 374 -9.28 -14.68 14.16
C TYR A 374 -8.47 -15.42 15.26
N ALA A 375 -7.15 -15.40 15.22
CA ALA A 375 -6.26 -16.15 16.09
C ALA A 375 -5.49 -15.27 17.08
N HIS A 376 -5.08 -15.90 18.17
CA HIS A 376 -4.21 -15.36 19.20
C HIS A 376 -3.04 -16.34 19.40
N SER A 377 -1.84 -15.96 18.98
CA SER A 377 -0.66 -16.84 19.02
C SER A 377 0.61 -16.08 19.35
N ALA A 378 1.39 -16.63 20.29
CA ALA A 378 2.72 -16.14 20.62
C ALA A 378 3.74 -16.37 19.49
N ASN A 379 3.38 -17.09 18.43
CA ASN A 379 4.24 -17.26 17.26
C ASN A 379 3.42 -17.46 15.98
N ARG A 380 3.65 -16.60 14.98
CA ARG A 380 3.04 -16.73 13.64
C ARG A 380 3.34 -18.05 12.93
N GLY A 381 4.40 -18.76 13.33
CA GLY A 381 4.82 -20.01 12.73
C GLY A 381 4.11 -21.26 13.26
N TRP A 382 3.13 -21.13 14.16
CA TRP A 382 2.38 -22.27 14.70
C TRP A 382 1.14 -22.58 13.85
N TYR A 383 1.34 -22.97 12.58
CA TYR A 383 0.26 -23.13 11.61
C TYR A 383 -0.60 -24.35 11.91
N SER A 384 0.01 -25.51 12.17
CA SER A 384 -0.65 -26.72 12.67
C SER A 384 -0.15 -27.09 14.07
N ASP A 385 -0.78 -28.10 14.68
CA ASP A 385 -0.34 -28.69 15.93
C ASP A 385 1.08 -29.25 15.85
N SER A 386 1.56 -29.63 14.65
CA SER A 386 2.92 -30.15 14.44
C SER A 386 4.00 -29.07 14.64
N ASP A 387 3.65 -27.80 14.44
CA ASP A 387 4.56 -26.66 14.59
C ASP A 387 4.70 -26.17 16.04
N LEU A 388 3.80 -26.58 16.94
CA LEU A 388 3.88 -26.21 18.35
C LEU A 388 4.93 -27.04 19.08
N PRO A 389 5.85 -26.41 19.84
CA PRO A 389 6.72 -27.15 20.74
C PRO A 389 5.91 -27.75 21.89
N ASP A 390 6.44 -28.84 22.49
CA ASP A 390 5.74 -29.60 23.53
C ASP A 390 5.33 -28.77 24.74
N ASP A 391 6.14 -27.76 25.11
CA ASP A 391 5.83 -26.83 26.19
C ASP A 391 4.64 -25.93 25.85
N ALA A 392 4.56 -25.43 24.62
CA ALA A 392 3.41 -24.65 24.16
C ALA A 392 2.12 -25.48 24.11
N LYS A 393 2.20 -26.76 23.71
CA LYS A 393 1.06 -27.71 23.77
C LYS A 393 0.61 -27.92 25.21
N GLN A 394 1.54 -28.12 26.14
CA GLN A 394 1.26 -28.31 27.57
C GLN A 394 0.67 -27.07 28.23
N ASP A 395 1.15 -25.89 27.85
CA ASP A 395 0.65 -24.59 28.34
C ASP A 395 -0.72 -24.24 27.75
N GLY A 396 -1.24 -25.03 26.80
CA GLY A 396 -2.60 -24.91 26.27
C GLY A 396 -2.74 -24.01 25.04
N CYS A 397 -1.63 -23.60 24.41
CA CYS A 397 -1.70 -22.93 23.12
C CYS A 397 -2.24 -23.87 22.05
N ARG A 398 -3.03 -23.30 21.13
CA ARG A 398 -3.59 -24.00 19.98
C ARG A 398 -3.01 -23.43 18.70
N ASP A 399 -2.86 -24.29 17.70
CA ASP A 399 -2.39 -23.91 16.38
C ASP A 399 -3.37 -22.98 15.66
N ILE A 400 -2.84 -22.21 14.70
CA ILE A 400 -3.61 -21.21 13.96
C ILE A 400 -4.73 -21.90 13.15
N ALA A 401 -4.48 -23.06 12.53
CA ALA A 401 -5.52 -23.81 11.81
C ALA A 401 -6.69 -24.22 12.72
N TYR A 402 -6.40 -24.70 13.94
CA TYR A 402 -7.44 -24.98 14.93
C TYR A 402 -8.25 -23.73 15.28
N GLN A 403 -7.56 -22.61 15.51
CA GLN A 403 -8.18 -21.32 15.85
C GLN A 403 -9.05 -20.76 14.71
N LEU A 404 -8.70 -20.98 13.44
CA LEU A 404 -9.51 -20.61 12.27
C LEU A 404 -10.93 -21.19 12.33
N VAL A 405 -11.03 -22.44 12.80
CA VAL A 405 -12.32 -23.16 12.87
C VAL A 405 -13.10 -22.82 14.15
N HIS A 406 -12.40 -22.55 15.25
CA HIS A 406 -13.00 -22.53 16.58
C HIS A 406 -13.19 -21.14 17.21
N ASN A 407 -12.40 -20.14 16.85
CA ASN A 407 -12.44 -18.84 17.54
C ASN A 407 -13.57 -17.94 17.05
N THR A 408 -13.78 -17.89 15.73
CA THR A 408 -14.78 -17.03 15.10
C THR A 408 -15.50 -17.80 14.00
N ASP A 409 -16.82 -17.70 13.95
CA ASP A 409 -17.63 -18.30 12.89
C ASP A 409 -17.54 -17.46 11.61
N ILE A 410 -16.70 -17.90 10.67
CA ILE A 410 -16.40 -17.21 9.41
C ILE A 410 -17.23 -17.79 8.27
N ASN A 411 -17.92 -16.91 7.53
CA ASN A 411 -18.80 -17.30 6.41
C ASN A 411 -18.00 -17.70 5.17
N VAL A 412 -16.97 -16.94 4.80
CA VAL A 412 -16.19 -17.21 3.59
C VAL A 412 -14.70 -17.26 3.94
N ILE A 413 -14.03 -18.36 3.61
CA ILE A 413 -12.59 -18.57 3.77
C ILE A 413 -12.05 -19.03 2.42
N LEU A 414 -11.32 -18.17 1.70
CA LEU A 414 -10.76 -18.49 0.39
C LEU A 414 -9.25 -18.23 0.39
N GLY A 415 -8.46 -19.22 -0.02
CA GLY A 415 -7.01 -19.07 -0.18
C GLY A 415 -6.30 -20.41 -0.27
N GLY A 416 -5.09 -20.51 0.25
CA GLY A 416 -4.32 -21.75 0.33
C GLY A 416 -4.36 -22.39 1.73
N GLY A 417 -3.54 -23.41 1.96
CA GLY A 417 -3.26 -23.96 3.29
C GLY A 417 -3.99 -25.24 3.64
N ARG A 418 -4.31 -26.09 2.66
CA ARG A 418 -4.93 -27.41 2.89
C ARG A 418 -4.14 -28.29 3.86
N THR A 419 -2.80 -28.27 3.79
CA THR A 419 -1.94 -29.20 4.53
C THR A 419 -2.16 -29.11 6.06
N TYR A 420 -2.38 -27.91 6.60
CA TYR A 420 -2.56 -27.68 8.04
C TYR A 420 -3.94 -28.11 8.57
N MET A 421 -4.88 -28.40 7.67
CA MET A 421 -6.24 -28.78 8.00
C MET A 421 -6.46 -30.30 8.00
N LEU A 422 -5.47 -31.06 7.52
CA LEU A 422 -5.58 -32.49 7.23
C LEU A 422 -4.63 -33.33 8.10
N PRO A 423 -5.03 -34.55 8.51
CA PRO A 423 -4.14 -35.51 9.17
C PRO A 423 -2.92 -35.89 8.32
N ARG A 424 -1.78 -36.19 8.94
CA ARG A 424 -0.52 -36.54 8.26
C ARG A 424 -0.58 -37.60 7.17
N GLU A 425 -1.49 -38.56 7.30
CA GLU A 425 -1.65 -39.67 6.35
C GLU A 425 -2.66 -39.37 5.22
N THR A 426 -3.26 -38.18 5.21
CA THR A 426 -4.25 -37.78 4.20
C THR A 426 -3.54 -37.16 3.00
N PRO A 427 -3.60 -37.75 1.79
CA PRO A 427 -3.03 -37.15 0.60
C PRO A 427 -3.73 -35.86 0.21
N ASP A 428 -2.97 -34.89 -0.30
CA ASP A 428 -3.54 -33.68 -0.90
C ASP A 428 -4.33 -34.05 -2.19
N PRO A 429 -5.53 -33.47 -2.42
CA PRO A 429 -6.38 -33.83 -3.54
C PRO A 429 -5.80 -33.49 -4.93
N GLU A 430 -4.87 -32.54 -4.99
CA GLU A 430 -4.24 -32.08 -6.23
C GLU A 430 -2.84 -32.67 -6.40
N TYR A 431 -2.09 -32.77 -5.30
CA TYR A 431 -0.73 -33.28 -5.28
C TYR A 431 -0.61 -34.50 -4.39
N VAL A 432 -0.92 -35.68 -4.91
CA VAL A 432 -0.94 -36.95 -4.15
C VAL A 432 0.39 -37.33 -3.44
N THR A 433 1.50 -36.66 -3.76
CA THR A 433 2.80 -36.82 -3.08
C THR A 433 2.97 -35.93 -1.84
N TYR A 434 2.08 -34.95 -1.66
CA TYR A 434 1.97 -34.14 -0.46
C TYR A 434 0.86 -34.71 0.42
N THR A 435 1.03 -34.60 1.73
CA THR A 435 0.03 -35.02 2.70
C THR A 435 -0.30 -33.90 3.68
N GLY A 436 -1.28 -34.13 4.55
CA GLY A 436 -1.57 -33.26 5.68
C GLY A 436 -0.39 -33.15 6.65
N ASP A 437 -0.49 -32.20 7.58
CA ASP A 437 0.57 -31.91 8.54
C ASP A 437 0.18 -32.23 10.00
N ARG A 438 -1.12 -32.47 10.26
CA ARG A 438 -1.63 -32.62 11.63
C ARG A 438 -1.24 -33.94 12.29
N GLU A 439 -0.73 -33.86 13.52
CA GLU A 439 -0.36 -35.01 14.37
C GLU A 439 -1.53 -35.50 15.23
N ASP A 440 -2.50 -34.63 15.50
CA ASP A 440 -3.67 -34.90 16.33
C ASP A 440 -4.80 -35.68 15.62
N GLU A 441 -4.56 -36.14 14.39
CA GLU A 441 -5.49 -36.87 13.53
C GLU A 441 -6.78 -36.11 13.18
N ALA A 442 -6.88 -34.80 13.49
CA ALA A 442 -8.07 -34.01 13.21
C ALA A 442 -8.19 -33.67 11.72
N ASN A 443 -9.43 -33.68 11.21
CA ASN A 443 -9.76 -33.11 9.91
C ASN A 443 -10.57 -31.84 10.12
N LEU A 444 -9.87 -30.71 10.15
CA LEU A 444 -10.45 -29.42 10.49
C LEU A 444 -11.42 -28.90 9.42
N ILE A 445 -11.30 -29.35 8.16
CA ILE A 445 -12.29 -29.05 7.10
C ILE A 445 -13.64 -29.70 7.46
N THR A 446 -13.61 -30.97 7.87
CA THR A 446 -14.82 -31.71 8.25
C THR A 446 -15.43 -31.14 9.54
N GLU A 447 -14.58 -30.75 10.50
CA GLU A 447 -15.04 -30.07 11.72
C GLU A 447 -15.69 -28.72 11.41
N TRP A 448 -15.11 -27.92 10.51
CA TRP A 448 -15.69 -26.64 10.10
C TRP A 448 -17.03 -26.80 9.38
N LEU A 449 -17.18 -27.81 8.52
CA LEU A 449 -18.45 -28.09 7.84
C LEU A 449 -19.56 -28.51 8.81
N LYS A 450 -19.19 -29.04 9.98
CA LYS A 450 -20.13 -29.56 10.95
C LYS A 450 -21.04 -28.45 11.49
N ASP A 451 -22.32 -28.76 11.63
CA ASP A 451 -23.35 -27.87 12.21
C ASP A 451 -23.56 -26.54 11.43
N LYS A 452 -23.00 -26.41 10.22
CA LYS A 452 -23.25 -25.28 9.31
C LYS A 452 -24.33 -25.62 8.28
N LYS A 453 -25.26 -24.69 8.09
CA LYS A 453 -26.28 -24.80 7.04
C LYS A 453 -25.69 -24.34 5.71
N ASN A 454 -26.02 -25.04 4.62
CA ASN A 454 -25.61 -24.69 3.26
C ASN A 454 -24.10 -24.38 3.12
N ALA A 455 -23.28 -25.17 3.82
CA ALA A 455 -21.83 -25.03 3.80
C ALA A 455 -21.20 -25.88 2.68
N LYS A 456 -20.21 -25.31 2.00
CA LYS A 456 -19.46 -25.99 0.94
C LYS A 456 -17.96 -25.89 1.20
N TYR A 457 -17.26 -26.99 0.92
CA TYR A 457 -15.80 -27.02 0.80
C TYR A 457 -15.43 -27.27 -0.66
N VAL A 458 -14.52 -26.47 -1.20
CA VAL A 458 -13.99 -26.61 -2.55
C VAL A 458 -12.47 -26.48 -2.51
N TRP A 459 -11.78 -27.07 -3.49
CA TRP A 459 -10.32 -27.04 -3.55
C TRP A 459 -9.77 -26.78 -4.96
N ASN A 460 -10.64 -26.67 -5.96
CA ASN A 460 -10.27 -26.38 -7.34
C ASN A 460 -11.25 -25.38 -7.99
N LYS A 461 -10.86 -24.88 -9.16
CA LYS A 461 -11.59 -23.88 -9.93
C LYS A 461 -12.96 -24.36 -10.42
N ALA A 462 -13.09 -25.61 -10.85
CA ALA A 462 -14.36 -26.12 -11.35
C ALA A 462 -15.41 -26.16 -10.23
N ASP A 463 -15.07 -26.74 -9.08
CA ASP A 463 -15.96 -26.79 -7.92
C ASP A 463 -16.26 -25.38 -7.38
N PHE A 464 -15.28 -24.47 -7.43
CA PHE A 464 -15.44 -23.05 -7.08
C PHE A 464 -16.43 -22.33 -7.99
N ASP A 465 -16.35 -22.57 -9.31
CA ASP A 465 -17.26 -21.98 -10.30
C ASP A 465 -18.68 -22.52 -10.15
N ASP A 466 -18.83 -23.80 -9.79
CA ASP A 466 -20.12 -24.46 -9.53
C ASP A 466 -20.78 -24.05 -8.20
N VAL A 467 -20.11 -23.24 -7.35
CA VAL A 467 -20.73 -22.67 -6.15
C VAL A 467 -21.79 -21.65 -6.55
N ASP A 468 -23.05 -22.05 -6.42
CA ASP A 468 -24.22 -21.16 -6.39
C ASP A 468 -24.16 -20.22 -5.16
N GLU A 469 -23.91 -18.94 -5.40
CA GLU A 469 -23.78 -17.92 -4.37
C GLU A 469 -25.10 -17.62 -3.64
N ASP A 470 -26.24 -17.83 -4.29
CA ASP A 470 -27.56 -17.52 -3.73
C ASP A 470 -27.95 -18.54 -2.65
N ASP A 471 -27.59 -19.81 -2.82
CA ASP A 471 -27.89 -20.88 -1.86
C ASP A 471 -26.77 -21.13 -0.83
N THR A 472 -25.53 -20.74 -1.12
CA THR A 472 -24.38 -21.03 -0.22
C THR A 472 -24.27 -20.01 0.93
N ASP A 473 -24.34 -20.46 2.18
CA ASP A 473 -24.23 -19.58 3.36
C ASP A 473 -22.80 -19.55 3.93
N TYR A 474 -22.06 -20.64 3.74
CA TYR A 474 -20.67 -20.81 4.16
C TYR A 474 -19.84 -21.44 3.05
N LEU A 475 -18.69 -20.87 2.76
CA LEU A 475 -17.75 -21.38 1.75
C LEU A 475 -16.33 -21.43 2.31
N MET A 476 -15.71 -22.60 2.28
CA MET A 476 -14.26 -22.77 2.48
C MET A 476 -13.65 -23.27 1.17
N GLY A 477 -12.82 -22.44 0.55
CA GLY A 477 -12.07 -22.74 -0.67
C GLY A 477 -10.58 -22.76 -0.37
N LEU A 478 -9.95 -23.94 -0.39
CA LEU A 478 -8.50 -24.07 -0.14
C LEU A 478 -7.82 -24.64 -1.39
N PHE A 479 -7.15 -23.77 -2.16
CA PHE A 479 -6.74 -24.03 -3.54
C PHE A 479 -5.32 -24.57 -3.71
N GLU A 480 -4.47 -24.48 -2.69
CA GLU A 480 -3.12 -25.09 -2.69
C GLU A 480 -2.79 -25.72 -1.31
N PRO A 481 -1.83 -26.67 -1.22
CA PRO A 481 -1.42 -27.27 0.05
C PRO A 481 -0.90 -26.21 1.03
N LYS A 482 -0.15 -25.24 0.51
CA LYS A 482 0.37 -24.07 1.23
C LYS A 482 -0.12 -22.81 0.54
N ASP A 483 0.78 -21.96 0.04
CA ASP A 483 0.43 -20.68 -0.56
C ASP A 483 -0.10 -20.87 -1.99
N THR A 484 -1.06 -20.06 -2.45
CA THR A 484 -1.54 -20.16 -3.85
C THR A 484 -0.41 -19.79 -4.79
N ARG A 485 -0.36 -20.28 -6.03
CA ARG A 485 0.72 -19.89 -6.95
C ARG A 485 0.66 -18.38 -7.27
N PHE A 486 1.81 -17.77 -7.57
CA PHE A 486 1.87 -16.44 -8.18
C PHE A 486 0.99 -16.40 -9.43
N GLU A 487 0.33 -15.27 -9.73
CA GLU A 487 -0.56 -15.07 -10.88
C GLU A 487 0.13 -15.42 -12.21
N LEU A 488 1.39 -15.03 -12.39
CA LEU A 488 2.18 -15.40 -13.59
C LEU A 488 2.40 -16.92 -13.76
N MET A 489 2.19 -17.70 -12.70
CA MET A 489 2.37 -19.15 -12.65
C MET A 489 1.09 -19.90 -12.28
N ARG A 490 -0.04 -19.18 -12.13
CA ARG A 490 -1.33 -19.76 -11.76
C ARG A 490 -1.82 -20.69 -12.87
N ASN A 491 -2.32 -21.85 -12.48
CA ASN A 491 -3.00 -22.72 -13.42
C ASN A 491 -4.47 -22.32 -13.48
N THR A 492 -4.86 -21.59 -14.51
CA THR A 492 -6.21 -21.04 -14.65
C THR A 492 -7.31 -22.10 -14.78
N THR A 493 -6.95 -23.38 -14.89
CA THR A 493 -7.90 -24.51 -14.91
C THR A 493 -8.15 -25.09 -13.52
N THR A 494 -7.21 -24.94 -12.58
CA THR A 494 -7.29 -25.50 -11.22
C THR A 494 -7.46 -24.44 -10.15
N ASP A 495 -7.00 -23.21 -10.39
CA ASP A 495 -6.92 -22.15 -9.38
C ASP A 495 -7.70 -20.89 -9.79
N PRO A 496 -8.58 -20.36 -8.91
CA PRO A 496 -9.17 -19.04 -9.11
C PRO A 496 -8.14 -17.93 -8.92
N SER A 497 -8.31 -16.81 -9.62
CA SER A 497 -7.54 -15.59 -9.33
C SER A 497 -8.04 -14.89 -8.06
N LEU A 498 -7.25 -13.97 -7.51
CA LEU A 498 -7.68 -13.14 -6.38
C LEU A 498 -8.97 -12.37 -6.72
N THR A 499 -9.04 -11.80 -7.93
CA THR A 499 -10.25 -11.11 -8.41
C THR A 499 -11.48 -12.02 -8.38
N GLU A 500 -11.36 -13.27 -8.83
CA GLU A 500 -12.47 -14.24 -8.83
C GLU A 500 -12.90 -14.60 -7.39
N MET A 501 -11.94 -14.81 -6.49
CA MET A 501 -12.21 -15.10 -5.09
C MET A 501 -12.94 -13.95 -4.38
N VAL A 502 -12.53 -12.69 -4.63
CA VAL A 502 -13.20 -11.49 -4.09
C VAL A 502 -14.63 -11.39 -4.58
N GLU A 503 -14.86 -11.60 -5.89
CA GLU A 503 -16.20 -11.59 -6.45
C GLU A 503 -17.11 -12.62 -5.78
N LYS A 504 -16.64 -13.87 -5.63
CA LYS A 504 -17.41 -14.93 -4.99
C LYS A 504 -17.70 -14.62 -3.52
N ALA A 505 -16.71 -14.10 -2.79
CA ALA A 505 -16.87 -13.73 -1.39
C ALA A 505 -17.92 -12.63 -1.20
N ILE A 506 -17.83 -11.53 -1.96
CA ILE A 506 -18.80 -10.44 -1.85
C ILE A 506 -20.22 -10.92 -2.18
N LYS A 507 -20.39 -11.73 -3.24
CA LYS A 507 -21.70 -12.26 -3.62
C LYS A 507 -22.37 -13.10 -2.54
N ILE A 508 -21.60 -13.90 -1.80
CA ILE A 508 -22.11 -14.70 -0.68
C ILE A 508 -22.39 -13.80 0.54
N LEU A 509 -21.45 -12.91 0.89
CA LEU A 509 -21.53 -12.09 2.10
C LEU A 509 -22.63 -11.02 2.05
N GLN A 510 -22.87 -10.43 0.88
CA GLN A 510 -23.86 -9.35 0.70
C GLN A 510 -25.31 -9.77 0.97
N LYS A 511 -25.59 -11.08 1.04
CA LYS A 511 -26.92 -11.62 1.37
C LYS A 511 -27.35 -11.26 2.80
N ASN A 512 -26.41 -10.98 3.71
CA ASN A 512 -26.74 -10.59 5.07
C ASN A 512 -27.17 -9.12 5.14
N LEU A 513 -28.42 -8.89 5.55
CA LEU A 513 -29.01 -7.55 5.67
C LEU A 513 -28.32 -6.67 6.73
N ASN A 514 -27.63 -7.26 7.71
CA ASN A 514 -26.81 -6.50 8.68
C ASN A 514 -25.48 -6.02 8.07
N GLY A 515 -25.16 -6.47 6.84
CA GLY A 515 -23.92 -6.21 6.14
C GLY A 515 -22.82 -7.22 6.45
N PHE A 516 -21.61 -6.92 6.00
CA PHE A 516 -20.47 -7.81 6.14
C PHE A 516 -19.15 -7.10 6.48
N TYR A 517 -18.19 -7.87 6.98
CA TYR A 517 -16.78 -7.51 7.01
C TYR A 517 -16.01 -8.47 6.08
N LEU A 518 -15.24 -7.94 5.14
CA LEU A 518 -14.40 -8.72 4.26
C LEU A 518 -12.95 -8.25 4.40
N PHE A 519 -12.06 -9.17 4.74
CA PHE A 519 -10.64 -9.01 4.57
C PHE A 519 -10.22 -9.66 3.25
N VAL A 520 -9.54 -8.89 2.41
CA VAL A 520 -8.94 -9.35 1.16
C VAL A 520 -7.45 -9.06 1.24
N GLU A 521 -6.65 -10.02 0.84
CA GLU A 521 -5.22 -9.83 0.82
C GLU A 521 -4.61 -10.44 -0.44
N ASP A 522 -3.74 -9.67 -1.10
CA ASP A 522 -2.66 -10.31 -1.84
C ASP A 522 -1.57 -10.60 -0.80
N GLU A 523 -1.71 -11.75 -0.15
CA GLU A 523 -1.08 -12.06 1.15
C GLU A 523 0.37 -12.47 1.00
N GLY A 524 1.10 -11.58 0.38
CA GLY A 524 2.53 -11.70 0.31
C GLY A 524 2.96 -12.51 -0.87
N ARG A 525 2.17 -12.60 -1.95
CA ARG A 525 2.81 -12.85 -3.23
C ARG A 525 3.48 -11.58 -3.76
N ILE A 526 2.95 -10.39 -3.46
CA ILE A 526 3.75 -9.15 -3.54
C ILE A 526 5.02 -9.26 -2.65
N ASP A 527 4.86 -9.49 -1.34
CA ASP A 527 5.96 -9.63 -0.37
C ASP A 527 6.97 -10.74 -0.72
N HIS A 528 6.51 -11.97 -0.99
CA HIS A 528 7.38 -13.08 -1.43
C HIS A 528 8.12 -12.74 -2.72
N GLY A 529 7.47 -12.08 -3.68
CA GLY A 529 8.14 -11.61 -4.89
C GLY A 529 9.25 -10.61 -4.60
N HIS A 530 9.05 -9.73 -3.62
CA HIS A 530 10.09 -8.80 -3.16
C HIS A 530 11.19 -9.51 -2.36
N HIS A 531 10.84 -10.40 -1.43
CA HIS A 531 11.78 -11.25 -0.69
C HIS A 531 12.69 -12.08 -1.60
N ASP A 532 12.13 -12.64 -2.66
CA ASP A 532 12.87 -13.39 -3.68
C ASP A 532 13.72 -12.49 -4.59
N GLY A 533 13.64 -11.17 -4.44
CA GLY A 533 14.32 -10.19 -5.29
C GLY A 533 13.79 -10.18 -6.72
N GLN A 534 12.55 -10.65 -6.95
CA GLN A 534 11.90 -10.85 -8.24
C GLN A 534 10.76 -9.84 -8.45
N ALA A 535 11.12 -8.59 -8.78
CA ALA A 535 10.14 -7.52 -8.98
C ALA A 535 9.11 -7.81 -10.11
N VAL A 536 9.43 -8.67 -11.08
CA VAL A 536 8.45 -9.12 -12.09
C VAL A 536 7.28 -9.84 -11.42
N LEU A 537 7.56 -10.70 -10.45
CA LEU A 537 6.53 -11.40 -9.69
C LEU A 537 5.78 -10.41 -8.81
N ALA A 538 6.49 -9.66 -7.95
CA ALA A 538 5.87 -8.72 -7.01
C ALA A 538 4.91 -7.72 -7.69
N LEU A 539 5.36 -7.07 -8.78
CA LEU A 539 4.54 -6.07 -9.47
C LEU A 539 3.38 -6.69 -10.24
N THR A 540 3.49 -7.94 -10.71
CA THR A 540 2.36 -8.59 -11.39
C THR A 540 1.27 -9.01 -10.41
N GLU A 541 1.64 -9.46 -9.21
CA GLU A 541 0.69 -9.68 -8.11
C GLU A 541 0.01 -8.38 -7.72
N ALA A 542 0.76 -7.27 -7.60
CA ALA A 542 0.18 -5.96 -7.30
C ALA A 542 -0.81 -5.48 -8.38
N VAL A 543 -0.58 -5.82 -9.66
CA VAL A 543 -1.56 -5.57 -10.73
C VAL A 543 -2.84 -6.40 -10.54
N GLU A 544 -2.73 -7.67 -10.15
CA GLU A 544 -3.90 -8.51 -9.86
C GLU A 544 -4.63 -8.06 -8.58
N PHE A 545 -3.91 -7.63 -7.56
CA PHE A 545 -4.48 -7.00 -6.36
C PHE A 545 -5.29 -5.75 -6.71
N ASP A 546 -4.77 -4.86 -7.56
CA ASP A 546 -5.51 -3.66 -7.97
C ASP A 546 -6.77 -4.00 -8.81
N ARG A 547 -6.76 -5.12 -9.56
CA ARG A 547 -7.99 -5.62 -10.21
C ARG A 547 -9.00 -6.16 -9.20
N ALA A 548 -8.54 -6.79 -8.11
CA ALA A 548 -9.40 -7.22 -7.03
C ALA A 548 -10.01 -6.01 -6.27
N VAL A 549 -9.25 -4.93 -6.08
CA VAL A 549 -9.74 -3.63 -5.57
C VAL A 549 -10.82 -3.07 -6.50
N GLU A 550 -10.58 -3.06 -7.81
CA GLU A 550 -11.54 -2.63 -8.83
C GLU A 550 -12.83 -3.46 -8.76
N LYS A 551 -12.71 -4.79 -8.69
CA LYS A 551 -13.86 -5.70 -8.58
C LYS A 551 -14.66 -5.49 -7.31
N ALA A 552 -14.01 -5.30 -6.16
CA ALA A 552 -14.70 -4.98 -4.91
C ALA A 552 -15.45 -3.65 -5.00
N ALA A 553 -14.86 -2.65 -5.66
CA ALA A 553 -15.49 -1.36 -5.89
C ALA A 553 -16.70 -1.44 -6.85
N GLU A 554 -16.70 -2.35 -7.82
CA GLU A 554 -17.83 -2.60 -8.73
C GLU A 554 -19.03 -3.26 -8.03
N LEU A 555 -18.76 -4.11 -7.04
CA LEU A 555 -19.76 -4.94 -6.35
C LEU A 555 -20.32 -4.29 -5.07
N THR A 556 -19.82 -3.14 -4.66
CA THR A 556 -20.22 -2.46 -3.42
C THR A 556 -20.57 -1.00 -3.65
N SER A 557 -21.37 -0.42 -2.75
CA SER A 557 -21.82 0.97 -2.86
C SER A 557 -21.03 1.87 -1.91
N ASP A 558 -20.47 2.96 -2.45
CA ASP A 558 -19.80 4.00 -1.64
C ASP A 558 -20.76 4.70 -0.65
N LEU A 559 -22.07 4.49 -0.78
CA LEU A 559 -23.06 5.03 0.17
C LEU A 559 -23.06 4.30 1.50
N ASP A 560 -22.83 2.98 1.51
CA ASP A 560 -22.99 2.12 2.68
C ASP A 560 -21.78 1.21 2.98
N THR A 561 -20.76 1.21 2.11
CA THR A 561 -19.58 0.36 2.24
C THR A 561 -18.34 1.21 2.45
N LEU A 562 -17.66 1.03 3.59
CA LEU A 562 -16.33 1.59 3.80
C LEU A 562 -15.31 0.60 3.26
N SER A 563 -14.59 1.02 2.22
CA SER A 563 -13.47 0.27 1.64
C SER A 563 -12.16 0.97 1.96
N VAL A 564 -11.20 0.21 2.48
CA VAL A 564 -9.86 0.67 2.83
C VAL A 564 -8.85 -0.22 2.11
N VAL A 565 -7.93 0.39 1.35
CA VAL A 565 -6.79 -0.28 0.72
C VAL A 565 -5.52 0.19 1.42
N THR A 566 -4.64 -0.72 1.81
CA THR A 566 -3.38 -0.36 2.45
C THR A 566 -2.33 -1.46 2.30
N ALA A 567 -1.18 -1.28 2.94
CA ALA A 567 -0.16 -2.30 3.12
C ALA A 567 0.14 -2.46 4.61
N ASP A 568 0.73 -3.58 4.97
CA ASP A 568 1.17 -3.86 6.32
C ASP A 568 2.59 -3.29 6.58
N HIS A 569 3.46 -3.34 5.58
CA HIS A 569 4.78 -2.71 5.51
C HIS A 569 5.22 -2.50 4.05
N SER A 570 6.45 -2.03 3.86
CA SER A 570 7.07 -1.92 2.53
C SER A 570 8.24 -2.91 2.38
N HIS A 571 9.12 -2.66 1.41
CA HIS A 571 10.34 -3.39 1.09
C HIS A 571 11.48 -2.42 0.82
N VAL A 572 12.72 -2.91 0.82
CA VAL A 572 13.85 -2.13 0.31
C VAL A 572 13.91 -2.10 -1.23
N PHE A 573 12.73 -2.10 -1.85
CA PHE A 573 12.50 -1.98 -3.28
C PHE A 573 12.51 -0.51 -3.69
N THR A 574 13.28 -0.18 -4.72
CA THR A 574 13.30 1.16 -5.31
C THR A 574 13.35 1.05 -6.83
N PHE A 575 12.97 2.14 -7.49
CA PHE A 575 13.25 2.28 -8.91
C PHE A 575 13.69 3.72 -9.22
N GLY A 576 14.72 3.86 -10.06
CA GLY A 576 15.36 5.14 -10.36
C GLY A 576 16.18 5.09 -11.65
N GLY A 577 17.35 5.71 -11.67
CA GLY A 577 18.26 5.64 -12.82
C GLY A 577 17.96 6.60 -13.97
N TYR A 578 17.23 7.70 -13.71
CA TYR A 578 16.88 8.75 -14.71
C TYR A 578 16.27 8.20 -16.02
N SER A 579 15.44 7.16 -15.89
CA SER A 579 14.73 6.54 -17.00
C SER A 579 13.74 7.52 -17.63
N VAL A 580 13.61 7.46 -18.96
CA VAL A 580 12.69 8.33 -19.71
C VAL A 580 11.24 7.87 -19.53
N ARG A 581 10.29 8.78 -19.77
CA ARG A 581 8.87 8.45 -19.83
C ARG A 581 8.59 7.28 -20.77
N GLY A 582 7.80 6.31 -20.33
CA GLY A 582 7.48 5.10 -21.09
C GLY A 582 8.60 4.05 -21.11
N ASN A 583 9.67 4.24 -20.33
CA ASN A 583 10.67 3.19 -20.13
C ASN A 583 10.03 2.03 -19.33
N PRO A 584 10.24 0.76 -19.73
CA PRO A 584 9.74 -0.36 -18.94
C PRO A 584 10.24 -0.25 -17.49
N VAL A 585 9.33 -0.34 -16.51
CA VAL A 585 9.70 -0.16 -15.08
C VAL A 585 10.70 -1.22 -14.59
N LEU A 586 10.65 -2.41 -15.19
CA LEU A 586 11.58 -3.53 -14.99
C LEU A 586 12.73 -3.55 -16.02
N GLY A 587 12.81 -2.50 -16.85
CA GLY A 587 13.79 -2.35 -17.92
C GLY A 587 15.12 -1.81 -17.43
N LEU A 588 16.03 -1.59 -18.37
CA LEU A 588 17.31 -0.96 -18.11
C LEU A 588 17.15 0.54 -17.81
N SER A 589 18.05 1.08 -17.00
CA SER A 589 18.26 2.52 -16.92
C SER A 589 18.76 3.06 -18.26
N ARG A 590 18.51 4.36 -18.50
CA ARG A 590 19.04 5.09 -19.66
C ARG A 590 20.57 5.18 -19.64
N THR A 591 21.18 5.25 -18.46
CA THR A 591 22.62 5.46 -18.28
C THR A 591 23.34 4.15 -18.05
N ILE A 592 24.60 4.10 -18.47
CA ILE A 592 25.53 3.03 -18.12
C ILE A 592 26.22 3.43 -16.81
N ALA A 593 26.46 2.45 -15.93
CA ALA A 593 27.16 2.67 -14.67
C ALA A 593 28.65 2.91 -14.87
N ASP A 594 29.36 3.38 -13.84
CA ASP A 594 30.79 3.72 -13.93
C ASP A 594 31.70 2.51 -14.21
N ASP A 595 31.17 1.30 -14.05
CA ASP A 595 31.85 0.04 -14.39
C ASP A 595 31.57 -0.44 -15.83
N ASP A 596 31.12 0.45 -16.71
CA ASP A 596 30.82 0.24 -18.13
C ASP A 596 29.73 -0.83 -18.40
N LYS A 597 28.84 -1.06 -17.43
CA LYS A 597 27.76 -2.06 -17.52
C LYS A 597 26.39 -1.46 -17.31
N ALA A 598 25.38 -2.02 -17.96
CA ALA A 598 23.99 -1.62 -17.76
C ALA A 598 23.50 -2.01 -16.36
N PHE A 599 22.44 -1.36 -15.91
CA PHE A 599 21.72 -1.70 -14.68
C PHE A 599 20.22 -1.48 -14.88
N THR A 600 19.39 -2.06 -14.02
CA THR A 600 17.93 -1.97 -14.11
C THR A 600 17.40 -0.72 -13.43
N THR A 601 16.24 -0.23 -13.91
CA THR A 601 15.49 0.86 -13.27
C THR A 601 15.06 0.42 -11.87
N ALA A 602 14.45 -0.75 -11.76
CA ALA A 602 14.10 -1.42 -10.50
C ALA A 602 15.30 -2.14 -9.87
N MET A 603 15.49 -1.96 -8.57
CA MET A 603 16.58 -2.54 -7.77
C MET A 603 16.13 -2.79 -6.33
N TYR A 604 16.91 -3.58 -5.59
CA TYR A 604 16.75 -3.73 -4.15
C TYR A 604 18.01 -3.26 -3.43
N ALA A 605 17.88 -2.85 -2.17
CA ALA A 605 19.04 -2.47 -1.40
C ALA A 605 19.79 -3.70 -0.84
N ASN A 606 19.07 -4.75 -0.47
CA ASN A 606 19.61 -6.05 -0.06
C ASN A 606 18.77 -7.18 -0.66
N GLY A 607 19.25 -8.43 -0.60
CA GLY A 607 18.48 -9.58 -1.09
C GLY A 607 19.28 -10.54 -1.98
N PRO A 608 18.59 -11.51 -2.59
CA PRO A 608 19.23 -12.62 -3.30
C PRO A 608 19.80 -12.22 -4.66
N GLY A 609 19.45 -11.04 -5.17
CA GLY A 609 19.99 -10.50 -6.42
C GLY A 609 21.40 -9.90 -6.33
N PHE A 610 22.05 -9.91 -5.15
CA PHE A 610 23.48 -9.60 -5.06
C PHE A 610 24.30 -10.62 -5.84
N GLN A 611 25.09 -10.17 -6.81
CA GLN A 611 25.92 -11.07 -7.63
C GLN A 611 27.27 -10.45 -7.97
N ILE A 612 28.32 -11.27 -7.86
CA ILE A 612 29.66 -10.98 -8.37
C ILE A 612 30.10 -12.13 -9.28
N VAL A 613 30.27 -11.84 -10.56
CA VAL A 613 30.72 -12.80 -11.57
C VAL A 613 32.09 -12.36 -12.06
N ASN A 614 33.07 -13.27 -11.97
CA ASN A 614 34.48 -13.00 -12.32
C ASN A 614 35.05 -11.75 -11.61
N GLY A 615 34.68 -11.55 -10.34
CA GLY A 615 35.17 -10.44 -9.52
C GLY A 615 34.51 -9.09 -9.79
N SER A 616 33.46 -9.02 -10.62
CA SER A 616 32.74 -7.77 -10.90
C SER A 616 31.22 -7.96 -10.95
N ARG A 617 30.46 -6.87 -10.84
CA ARG A 617 29.01 -6.86 -11.06
C ARG A 617 28.69 -7.42 -12.46
N PRO A 618 27.70 -8.32 -12.62
CA PRO A 618 27.31 -8.81 -13.94
C PRO A 618 26.63 -7.70 -14.76
N ASP A 619 26.83 -7.73 -16.08
CA ASP A 619 26.07 -6.90 -17.01
C ASP A 619 24.66 -7.49 -17.22
N VAL A 620 23.71 -6.65 -17.61
CA VAL A 620 22.30 -7.05 -17.82
C VAL A 620 21.78 -6.48 -19.13
N ASN A 621 20.93 -7.24 -19.82
CA ASN A 621 20.23 -6.76 -21.02
C ASN A 621 18.71 -6.77 -20.80
N ALA A 622 17.97 -6.11 -21.69
CA ALA A 622 16.52 -5.95 -21.58
C ALA A 622 15.74 -7.28 -21.62
N THR A 623 16.25 -8.31 -22.31
CA THR A 623 15.60 -9.64 -22.32
C THR A 623 15.75 -10.32 -20.98
N LEU A 624 16.94 -10.22 -20.37
CA LEU A 624 17.21 -10.78 -19.05
C LEU A 624 16.41 -10.04 -17.97
N SER A 625 16.43 -8.70 -17.97
CA SER A 625 15.76 -7.91 -16.92
C SER A 625 14.24 -8.07 -16.89
N ALA A 626 13.63 -8.40 -18.02
CA ALA A 626 12.20 -8.65 -18.14
C ALA A 626 11.79 -10.11 -17.85
N HIS A 627 12.76 -11.01 -17.64
CA HIS A 627 12.46 -12.42 -17.38
C HIS A 627 11.92 -12.59 -15.95
N ARG A 628 10.88 -13.42 -15.77
CA ARG A 628 10.26 -13.64 -14.45
C ARG A 628 11.22 -14.14 -13.36
N ASP A 629 12.24 -14.89 -13.76
CA ASP A 629 13.26 -15.46 -12.86
C ASP A 629 14.46 -14.51 -12.64
N TYR A 630 14.41 -13.28 -13.16
CA TYR A 630 15.48 -12.31 -12.95
C TYR A 630 15.41 -11.73 -11.55
N LEU A 631 16.54 -11.79 -10.86
CA LEU A 631 16.73 -11.16 -9.55
C LEU A 631 17.32 -9.78 -9.77
N GLN A 632 16.58 -8.72 -9.40
CA GLN A 632 17.11 -7.36 -9.51
C GLN A 632 18.34 -7.19 -8.61
N GLN A 633 19.31 -6.38 -9.07
CA GLN A 633 20.58 -6.21 -8.37
C GLN A 633 20.36 -5.66 -6.96
N ALA A 634 21.19 -6.13 -6.02
CA ALA A 634 21.19 -5.72 -4.62
C ALA A 634 22.60 -5.44 -4.09
N ALA A 635 22.73 -4.55 -3.09
CA ALA A 635 24.01 -4.13 -2.53
C ALA A 635 24.56 -5.13 -1.49
N VAL A 636 23.66 -5.86 -0.81
CA VAL A 636 23.99 -6.77 0.28
C VAL A 636 23.35 -8.15 0.04
N PRO A 637 24.13 -9.26 0.07
CA PRO A 637 23.60 -10.59 -0.17
C PRO A 637 22.81 -11.12 1.02
N LEU A 638 21.53 -11.35 0.81
CA LEU A 638 20.65 -12.07 1.73
C LEU A 638 19.83 -13.10 0.96
N ASN A 639 19.55 -14.24 1.57
CA ASN A 639 18.73 -15.29 0.98
C ASN A 639 17.27 -14.89 0.80
N SER A 640 16.85 -13.84 1.50
CA SER A 640 15.56 -13.17 1.41
C SER A 640 15.84 -11.69 1.65
N GLU A 641 15.38 -10.85 0.74
CA GLU A 641 15.36 -9.39 0.91
C GLU A 641 14.59 -9.02 2.19
N THR A 642 14.88 -7.88 2.79
CA THR A 642 14.18 -7.44 4.01
C THR A 642 13.06 -6.46 3.71
N HIS A 643 12.00 -6.47 4.51
CA HIS A 643 10.99 -5.39 4.53
C HIS A 643 11.62 -3.99 4.61
N GLY A 644 10.81 -2.98 4.29
CA GLY A 644 11.05 -1.55 4.44
C GLY A 644 10.31 -0.97 5.66
N SER A 645 10.92 0.02 6.32
CA SER A 645 10.42 0.63 7.57
C SER A 645 9.72 1.97 7.36
N GLU A 646 9.62 2.44 6.13
CA GLU A 646 8.92 3.66 5.76
C GLU A 646 7.40 3.52 5.91
N ASP A 647 6.74 4.66 5.97
CA ASP A 647 5.29 4.73 6.06
C ASP A 647 4.66 4.21 4.76
N VAL A 648 3.54 3.51 4.89
CA VAL A 648 2.74 3.01 3.75
C VAL A 648 1.46 3.80 3.57
N ALA A 649 0.88 3.78 2.38
CA ALA A 649 -0.35 4.51 2.10
C ALA A 649 -1.60 3.78 2.62
N ILE A 650 -2.60 4.57 3.04
CA ILE A 650 -3.97 4.12 3.29
C ILE A 650 -4.86 4.88 2.31
N TYR A 651 -5.57 4.17 1.43
CA TYR A 651 -6.58 4.71 0.53
C TYR A 651 -7.97 4.35 1.04
N ALA A 652 -8.89 5.31 1.17
CA ALA A 652 -10.22 5.04 1.70
C ALA A 652 -11.35 5.72 0.91
N LYS A 653 -12.47 4.99 0.76
CA LYS A 653 -13.74 5.52 0.22
C LYS A 653 -14.94 4.97 0.99
N GLY A 654 -16.05 5.70 0.93
CA GLY A 654 -17.30 5.32 1.59
C GLY A 654 -17.56 6.02 2.93
N PRO A 655 -18.50 5.50 3.75
CA PRO A 655 -18.87 6.10 5.02
C PRO A 655 -17.68 6.27 5.96
N MET A 656 -17.55 7.47 6.53
CA MET A 656 -16.46 7.88 7.43
C MET A 656 -15.03 7.81 6.85
N ALA A 657 -14.85 7.56 5.55
CA ALA A 657 -13.53 7.46 4.93
C ALA A 657 -12.68 8.74 5.05
N HIS A 658 -13.31 9.91 5.21
CA HIS A 658 -12.64 11.19 5.46
C HIS A 658 -11.86 11.26 6.78
N LEU A 659 -12.06 10.29 7.69
CA LEU A 659 -11.25 10.14 8.89
C LEU A 659 -9.82 9.63 8.59
N PHE A 660 -9.59 9.05 7.41
CA PHE A 660 -8.25 8.73 6.93
C PHE A 660 -7.61 9.97 6.30
N HIS A 661 -6.83 10.69 7.11
CA HIS A 661 -6.06 11.84 6.70
C HIS A 661 -4.76 11.95 7.49
N GLY A 662 -3.77 12.68 6.94
CA GLY A 662 -2.50 12.95 7.62
C GLY A 662 -1.62 11.72 7.78
N VAL A 663 -0.87 11.66 8.88
CA VAL A 663 0.01 10.53 9.25
C VAL A 663 -0.54 9.89 10.50
N GLN A 664 -0.84 8.58 10.44
CA GLN A 664 -1.52 7.84 11.48
C GLN A 664 -0.67 6.66 11.96
N GLU A 665 -0.91 6.20 13.19
CA GLU A 665 -0.48 4.86 13.57
C GLU A 665 -1.26 3.83 12.77
N GLN A 666 -0.63 2.73 12.36
CA GLN A 666 -1.32 1.66 11.62
C GLN A 666 -2.53 1.09 12.36
N SER A 667 -2.51 1.10 13.71
CA SER A 667 -3.64 0.66 14.53
C SER A 667 -4.91 1.51 14.34
N TYR A 668 -4.78 2.73 13.82
CA TYR A 668 -5.89 3.62 13.52
C TYR A 668 -6.86 3.03 12.49
N ILE A 669 -6.38 2.17 11.58
CA ILE A 669 -7.20 1.51 10.55
C ILE A 669 -8.34 0.74 11.20
N ALA A 670 -8.03 -0.14 12.16
CA ALA A 670 -9.03 -0.92 12.90
C ALA A 670 -10.04 -0.02 13.63
N HIS A 671 -9.56 1.07 14.24
CA HIS A 671 -10.41 1.99 14.99
C HIS A 671 -11.42 2.71 14.09
N VAL A 672 -10.98 3.25 12.94
CA VAL A 672 -11.89 3.91 12.00
C VAL A 672 -12.90 2.93 11.42
N MET A 673 -12.46 1.72 11.06
CA MET A 673 -13.37 0.69 10.54
C MET A 673 -14.43 0.28 11.58
N ALA A 674 -14.02 0.05 12.84
CA ALA A 674 -14.95 -0.25 13.92
C ALA A 674 -15.92 0.91 14.18
N TYR A 675 -15.42 2.14 14.22
CA TYR A 675 -16.23 3.34 14.41
C TYR A 675 -17.26 3.52 13.30
N ALA A 676 -16.85 3.40 12.04
CA ALA A 676 -17.71 3.61 10.88
C ALA A 676 -18.90 2.64 10.87
N ALA A 677 -18.71 1.41 11.34
CA ALA A 677 -19.75 0.40 11.43
C ALA A 677 -20.44 0.31 12.81
N CYS A 678 -20.10 1.21 13.75
CA CYS A 678 -20.60 1.22 15.12
C CYS A 678 -20.40 -0.12 15.86
N LEU A 679 -19.26 -0.75 15.61
CA LEU A 679 -18.80 -1.95 16.31
C LEU A 679 -18.10 -1.54 17.61
N GLU A 680 -18.01 -2.47 18.57
CA GLU A 680 -17.21 -2.26 19.79
C GLU A 680 -15.81 -1.69 19.45
N PRO A 681 -15.27 -0.73 20.22
CA PRO A 681 -15.86 -0.07 21.40
C PRO A 681 -16.77 1.13 21.08
N TYR A 682 -17.17 1.32 19.82
CA TYR A 682 -17.88 2.51 19.31
C TYR A 682 -19.37 2.27 19.04
N THR A 683 -20.03 1.46 19.87
CA THR A 683 -21.47 1.18 19.68
C THR A 683 -22.35 2.41 19.86
N ASP A 684 -21.84 3.47 20.49
CA ASP A 684 -22.45 4.78 20.69
C ASP A 684 -22.03 5.81 19.63
N CYS A 685 -21.60 5.38 18.44
CA CYS A 685 -21.11 6.19 17.31
C CYS A 685 -22.02 7.36 16.86
N MET A 686 -23.31 7.40 17.25
CA MET A 686 -24.32 8.38 16.81
C MET A 686 -24.45 8.55 15.28
N LEU A 687 -24.04 7.55 14.49
CA LEU A 687 -24.12 7.56 13.02
C LEU A 687 -25.46 7.00 12.56
N GLU A 688 -26.10 7.72 11.63
CA GLU A 688 -27.34 7.27 10.99
C GLU A 688 -27.04 6.27 9.86
N PRO A 689 -27.89 5.25 9.65
CA PRO A 689 -27.77 4.37 8.48
C PRO A 689 -27.88 5.16 7.17
N ALA A 690 -27.25 4.66 6.10
CA ALA A 690 -27.49 5.19 4.76
C ALA A 690 -29.00 5.06 4.42
N PRO A 691 -29.59 6.04 3.70
CA PRO A 691 -30.98 5.92 3.25
C PRO A 691 -31.14 4.67 2.39
N GLU A 692 -32.17 3.87 2.65
CA GLU A 692 -32.52 2.77 1.75
C GLU A 692 -32.79 3.34 0.35
N PRO A 693 -32.31 2.71 -0.73
CA PRO A 693 -32.67 3.14 -2.08
C PRO A 693 -34.19 3.09 -2.20
N ASP A 694 -34.83 4.24 -2.41
CA ASP A 694 -36.28 4.40 -2.52
C ASP A 694 -36.87 3.30 -3.42
N HIS A 695 -37.48 2.28 -2.82
CA HIS A 695 -38.36 1.34 -3.53
C HIS A 695 -39.69 2.00 -3.92
N ALA A 696 -39.78 3.33 -3.81
CA ALA A 696 -40.92 4.17 -4.15
C ALA A 696 -40.70 4.96 -5.46
N MET A 697 -40.11 4.36 -6.49
CA MET A 697 -40.32 4.77 -7.89
C MET A 697 -40.49 3.57 -8.83
N ALA A 698 -41.37 2.64 -8.45
CA ALA A 698 -41.96 1.66 -9.37
C ALA A 698 -43.46 1.46 -9.08
N SER A 699 -44.16 2.56 -8.83
CA SER A 699 -45.63 2.61 -8.99
C SER A 699 -46.01 3.99 -9.49
N LEU A 700 -45.81 4.21 -10.79
CA LEU A 700 -46.60 5.22 -11.50
C LEU A 700 -48.07 4.91 -11.22
N PRO A 701 -48.87 5.86 -10.69
CA PRO A 701 -50.31 5.67 -10.70
C PRO A 701 -50.74 5.61 -12.18
N SER A 702 -51.44 4.54 -12.56
CA SER A 702 -52.01 4.30 -13.89
C SER A 702 -53.14 5.29 -14.25
N SER A 703 -52.99 6.57 -13.93
CA SER A 703 -53.99 7.63 -14.15
C SER A 703 -53.46 8.83 -14.93
N LEU A 704 -52.35 8.70 -15.67
CA LEU A 704 -51.82 9.75 -16.55
C LEU A 704 -51.53 9.31 -18.00
N LEU A 705 -52.17 8.23 -18.47
CA LEU A 705 -52.12 7.76 -19.87
C LEU A 705 -53.28 8.26 -20.77
N LEU A 706 -53.92 9.38 -20.42
CA LEU A 706 -55.04 9.94 -21.21
C LEU A 706 -54.78 11.31 -21.87
N LEU A 707 -53.54 11.80 -21.91
CA LEU A 707 -53.20 13.06 -22.59
C LEU A 707 -51.88 12.90 -23.38
N PRO A 708 -51.93 12.25 -24.56
CA PRO A 708 -51.48 12.97 -25.75
C PRO A 708 -52.33 12.68 -27.02
N LEU A 709 -53.59 12.27 -26.89
CA LEU A 709 -54.48 12.07 -28.06
C LEU A 709 -55.27 13.33 -28.47
N SER A 710 -55.29 14.38 -27.64
CA SER A 710 -56.05 15.61 -27.91
C SER A 710 -55.26 16.72 -28.62
N LEU A 711 -53.93 16.65 -28.69
CA LEU A 711 -53.11 17.61 -29.45
C LEU A 711 -52.86 17.19 -30.91
N LEU A 712 -53.08 15.93 -31.28
CA LEU A 712 -52.92 15.45 -32.66
C LEU A 712 -54.16 15.72 -33.52
N LEU A 713 -55.34 15.90 -32.91
CA LEU A 713 -56.60 16.19 -33.60
C LEU A 713 -56.85 17.68 -33.86
N SER A 714 -56.16 18.59 -33.16
CA SER A 714 -56.23 20.05 -33.42
C SER A 714 -55.25 20.55 -34.48
N LEU A 715 -54.26 19.74 -34.87
CA LEU A 715 -53.29 20.07 -35.94
C LEU A 715 -53.73 19.55 -37.32
N LEU A 716 -54.70 18.64 -37.40
CA LEU A 716 -55.25 18.13 -38.66
C LEU A 716 -56.47 18.91 -39.17
N SER A 717 -57.05 19.83 -38.39
CA SER A 717 -58.15 20.71 -38.81
C SER A 717 -57.72 22.09 -39.35
N LEU A 718 -56.41 22.34 -39.49
CA LEU A 718 -55.83 23.59 -40.00
C LEU A 718 -55.18 23.45 -41.40
N LEU A 719 -55.30 22.29 -42.05
CA LEU A 719 -54.81 22.03 -43.41
C LEU A 719 -55.93 21.69 -44.42
N SER A 720 -57.15 22.16 -44.16
CA SER A 720 -58.26 22.07 -45.12
C SER A 720 -59.04 23.39 -45.15
N ASN A 721 -58.42 24.42 -45.74
CA ASN A 721 -59.05 25.48 -46.52
C ASN A 721 -58.00 26.19 -47.37
#